data_AF-A0A2E6MVU2-F1
#
_entry.id   AF-A0A2E6MVU2-F1
#
_cell.length_a   1.000
_cell.length_b   1.000
_cell.length_c   1.000
_cell.angle_alpha   90.00
_cell.angle_beta   90.00
_cell.angle_gamma   90.00
#
_symmetry.space_group_name_H-M   'P 1'
#
loop_
_entity.id
_entity.type
_entity.pdbx_description
1 polymer ?
#
loop_
_entity_poly.entity_id
_entity_poly.type
_entity_poly.pdbx_seq_one_letter_code
_entity_poly.pdbx_strand_id
1 'polypeptide(L)'
;MNHPLCSQAETGHSMKSLMVFLFCIITSTLNAQDELLEREEKALQEAVAKASASVVQLELVGGLESQDTGPISAVAVSTDGYLLASATMVPSDITSILATTPSGKRASAKVVAHDFSRNLVLLKVNTEESYPVLTVVPRDQIIVGQWAIALGRTFSREFTNQSVGIVSASNRIWGKAIQTDAKISPANYGGPLIDIQGRVFGVLTPLTPHPQGGQSDGTEWYDSGIGFAVPMADLLPHLEKLKAGENLYPGRLGISLQSGNVYDLPAAVVAVQPKSPARDAGLLKGDVIVELAGKPISRQSELRHVLGAHYAGDTLKVKVLRGDENFETELVLAEKLEPYEHPFLGILPDKNHGEAGVRIRHVYTDSPAAKAGLKPGDLLTKLNQVAIEGHNQLRVELANFEPAAVITLEVVSDGQTKTTEITLKPLSLVAPTIAGHPLPVTAAPANDLATGIVEIKLPEEANKCHAIIPDNYRADVPHGLVVWLHAPGDVNDETLKQQWEALAAQHHLIVLAPKAADENRWQPTEIEFIRKTMDNMINTYNIDRNRVVSIGRQAGGAMALILGFSHRDLVRGVIPIDAPFPLRAGISPNDPAERLAIHAILVKGSPVSAAVGNAVKALRDAKYPVSEAELAAPGKITDEVRQALAYWIDALDRI
;
A
#
# COMPACT_ATOMS: atom_id res chain seq x y z
N MET A 1 29.13 -20.76 99.45
CA MET A 1 30.59 -20.81 99.23
C MET A 1 30.85 -21.74 98.05
N ASN A 2 31.57 -21.19 97.06
CA ASN A 2 32.30 -21.81 95.94
C ASN A 2 31.56 -22.45 94.74
N HIS A 3 31.71 -21.74 93.62
CA HIS A 3 31.57 -22.12 92.20
C HIS A 3 32.31 -23.40 91.80
N PRO A 4 31.89 -24.04 90.68
CA PRO A 4 32.78 -24.64 89.70
C PRO A 4 32.94 -23.75 88.46
N LEU A 5 34.16 -23.73 87.93
CA LEU A 5 34.55 -23.14 86.64
C LEU A 5 34.53 -24.21 85.54
N CYS A 6 34.41 -23.74 84.29
CA CYS A 6 34.87 -24.34 83.03
C CYS A 6 33.82 -25.03 82.14
N SER A 7 33.34 -24.30 81.12
CA SER A 7 33.39 -24.69 79.69
C SER A 7 32.64 -23.66 78.83
N GLN A 8 33.37 -22.70 78.27
CA GLN A 8 32.91 -21.86 77.16
C GLN A 8 34.06 -21.82 76.14
N ALA A 9 34.08 -22.74 75.17
CA ALA A 9 35.09 -22.70 74.11
C ALA A 9 34.71 -23.29 72.74
N GLU A 10 33.50 -23.84 72.51
CA GLU A 10 33.23 -24.56 71.23
C GLU A 10 32.19 -23.94 70.28
N THR A 11 31.40 -22.96 70.69
CA THR A 11 30.37 -22.35 69.79
C THR A 11 30.89 -21.24 68.87
N GLY A 12 32.08 -20.70 69.12
CA GLY A 12 32.66 -19.60 68.33
C GLY A 12 33.36 -20.01 67.02
N HIS A 13 33.75 -21.28 66.87
CA HIS A 13 34.48 -21.75 65.69
C HIS A 13 33.54 -22.12 64.53
N SER A 14 32.38 -22.71 64.81
CA SER A 14 31.39 -23.12 63.79
C SER A 14 30.73 -21.91 63.10
N MET A 15 30.37 -20.87 63.86
CA MET A 15 29.74 -19.67 63.29
C MET A 15 30.74 -18.83 62.48
N LYS A 16 32.00 -18.75 62.90
CA LYS A 16 33.07 -18.10 62.12
C LYS A 16 33.40 -18.87 60.84
N SER A 17 33.40 -20.21 60.89
CA SER A 17 33.66 -21.04 59.71
C SER A 17 32.51 -20.95 58.70
N LEU A 18 31.25 -20.91 59.15
CA LEU A 18 30.08 -20.68 58.30
C LEU A 18 30.07 -19.27 57.69
N MET A 19 30.45 -18.25 58.46
CA MET A 19 30.52 -16.86 58.00
C MET A 19 31.66 -16.65 57.00
N VAL A 20 32.81 -17.31 57.20
CA VAL A 20 33.93 -17.34 56.24
C VAL A 20 33.54 -18.10 54.97
N PHE A 21 32.84 -19.24 55.09
CA PHE A 21 32.39 -20.01 53.92
C PHE A 21 31.35 -19.23 53.11
N LEU A 22 30.40 -18.56 53.76
CA LEU A 22 29.42 -17.70 53.11
C LEU A 22 30.08 -16.47 52.47
N PHE A 23 31.05 -15.85 53.16
CA PHE A 23 31.84 -14.74 52.62
C PHE A 23 32.67 -15.17 51.41
N CYS A 24 33.31 -16.34 51.45
CA CYS A 24 34.05 -16.91 50.32
C CYS A 24 33.15 -17.26 49.12
N ILE A 25 31.93 -17.76 49.36
CA ILE A 25 30.96 -17.99 48.28
C ILE A 25 30.56 -16.64 47.66
N ILE A 26 30.19 -15.65 48.48
CA ILE A 26 29.79 -14.32 48.00
C ILE A 26 30.93 -13.62 47.23
N THR A 27 32.18 -13.68 47.72
CA THR A 27 33.33 -13.08 47.01
C THR A 27 33.69 -13.86 45.75
N SER A 28 33.58 -15.19 45.74
CA SER A 28 33.80 -15.99 44.52
C SER A 28 32.74 -15.71 43.44
N THR A 29 31.49 -15.49 43.84
CA THR A 29 30.40 -15.13 42.90
C THR A 29 30.54 -13.72 42.37
N LEU A 30 31.00 -12.76 43.20
CA LEU A 30 31.29 -11.39 42.77
C LEU A 30 32.44 -11.37 41.76
N ASN A 31 33.56 -12.03 42.06
CA ASN A 31 34.71 -12.13 41.15
C ASN A 31 34.35 -12.82 39.82
N ALA A 32 33.51 -13.86 39.84
CA ALA A 32 33.08 -14.54 38.62
C ALA A 32 32.14 -13.68 37.76
N GLN A 33 31.33 -12.82 38.39
CA GLN A 33 30.46 -11.87 37.70
C GLN A 33 31.27 -10.74 37.06
N ASP A 34 32.27 -10.21 37.77
CA ASP A 34 33.19 -9.20 37.24
C ASP A 34 33.99 -9.75 36.05
N GLU A 35 34.49 -11.00 36.15
CA GLU A 35 35.21 -11.67 35.07
C GLU A 35 34.32 -11.90 33.84
N LEU A 36 33.02 -12.17 34.02
CA LEU A 36 32.07 -12.32 32.91
C LEU A 36 31.84 -10.98 32.19
N LEU A 37 31.64 -9.90 32.94
CA LEU A 37 31.42 -8.56 32.38
C LEU A 37 32.65 -8.08 31.60
N GLU A 38 33.86 -8.30 32.13
CA GLU A 38 35.11 -7.99 31.42
C GLU A 38 35.26 -8.80 30.12
N ARG A 39 34.90 -10.10 30.14
CA ARG A 39 34.91 -10.94 28.94
C ARG A 39 33.89 -10.50 27.90
N GLU A 40 32.72 -10.07 28.35
CA GLU A 40 31.67 -9.53 27.48
C GLU A 40 32.12 -8.23 26.82
N GLU A 41 32.63 -7.27 27.61
CA GLU A 41 33.17 -6.02 27.08
C GLU A 41 34.28 -6.28 26.06
N LYS A 42 35.22 -7.16 26.39
CA LYS A 42 36.31 -7.53 25.49
C LYS A 42 35.80 -8.17 24.20
N ALA A 43 34.82 -9.07 24.29
CA ALA A 43 34.22 -9.69 23.11
C ALA A 43 33.55 -8.65 22.20
N LEU A 44 32.82 -7.68 22.78
CA LEU A 44 32.23 -6.58 22.03
C LEU A 44 33.32 -5.72 21.35
N GLN A 45 34.37 -5.35 22.08
CA GLN A 45 35.49 -4.57 21.53
C GLN A 45 36.19 -5.30 20.37
N GLU A 46 36.47 -6.60 20.52
CA GLU A 46 37.09 -7.43 19.49
C GLU A 46 36.19 -7.58 18.26
N ALA A 47 34.88 -7.78 18.45
CA ALA A 47 33.90 -7.83 17.37
C ALA A 47 33.88 -6.53 16.56
N VAL A 48 33.83 -5.38 17.25
CA VAL A 48 33.85 -4.05 16.60
C VAL A 48 35.17 -3.82 15.89
N ALA A 49 36.32 -4.13 16.52
CA ALA A 49 37.63 -3.96 15.89
C ALA A 49 37.77 -4.77 14.60
N LYS A 50 37.30 -6.03 14.63
CA LYS A 50 37.27 -6.91 13.45
C LYS A 50 36.37 -6.35 12.34
N ALA A 51 35.20 -5.82 12.70
CA ALA A 51 34.23 -5.37 11.72
C ALA A 51 34.52 -3.98 11.15
N SER A 52 35.13 -3.10 11.96
CA SER A 52 35.33 -1.68 11.64
C SER A 52 36.00 -1.46 10.29
N ALA A 53 37.00 -2.27 9.94
CA ALA A 53 37.76 -2.12 8.71
C ALA A 53 36.94 -2.39 7.43
N SER A 54 35.77 -3.04 7.56
CA SER A 54 34.84 -3.27 6.43
C SER A 54 33.76 -2.17 6.33
N VAL A 55 33.66 -1.27 7.32
CA VAL A 55 32.70 -0.16 7.33
C VAL A 55 33.34 1.06 6.70
N VAL A 56 32.76 1.56 5.61
CA VAL A 56 33.29 2.65 4.79
C VAL A 56 32.45 3.91 4.98
N GLN A 57 33.11 5.05 5.11
CA GLN A 57 32.46 6.36 5.05
C GLN A 57 32.36 6.82 3.60
N LEU A 58 31.16 7.25 3.19
CA LEU A 58 30.91 7.90 1.91
C LEU A 58 30.57 9.38 2.12
N GLU A 59 31.11 10.25 1.28
CA GLU A 59 30.76 11.66 1.22
C GLU A 59 30.02 11.91 -0.10
N LEU A 60 28.84 12.53 0.01
CA LEU A 60 27.96 12.83 -1.12
C LEU A 60 28.12 14.30 -1.51
N VAL A 61 28.35 14.57 -2.80
CA VAL A 61 28.49 15.93 -3.35
C VAL A 61 27.44 16.15 -4.43
N GLY A 62 26.56 17.15 -4.27
CA GLY A 62 25.59 17.61 -5.29
C GLY A 62 24.10 17.43 -4.95
N GLY A 63 23.23 18.17 -5.67
CA GLY A 63 21.76 18.17 -5.57
C GLY A 63 21.19 19.60 -5.62
N LEU A 64 20.19 19.87 -6.47
CA LEU A 64 19.66 21.24 -6.71
C LEU A 64 18.87 21.83 -5.52
N GLU A 65 18.57 21.03 -4.49
CA GLU A 65 17.88 21.46 -3.26
C GLU A 65 18.54 20.97 -1.94
N SER A 66 19.75 20.41 -1.97
CA SER A 66 20.30 19.72 -0.78
C SER A 66 21.01 20.67 0.19
N GLN A 67 20.44 20.84 1.39
CA GLN A 67 21.22 20.98 2.63
C GLN A 67 22.31 19.91 2.66
N ASP A 68 23.48 20.20 3.22
CA ASP A 68 24.63 19.30 3.38
C ASP A 68 24.16 17.92 3.90
N THR A 69 24.12 16.88 3.06
CA THR A 69 23.57 15.54 3.43
C THR A 69 24.48 14.78 4.40
N GLY A 70 25.66 15.31 4.69
CA GLY A 70 26.64 14.74 5.61
C GLY A 70 27.21 13.40 5.12
N PRO A 71 28.26 12.89 5.78
CA PRO A 71 28.80 11.58 5.44
C PRO A 71 27.83 10.45 5.80
N ILE A 72 27.81 9.39 5.01
CA ILE A 72 26.97 8.21 5.21
C ILE A 72 27.83 6.96 5.38
N SER A 73 27.22 5.87 5.85
CA SER A 73 27.90 4.58 6.04
C SER A 73 27.63 3.63 4.87
N ALA A 74 28.61 2.76 4.61
CA ALA A 74 28.50 1.63 3.71
C ALA A 74 29.30 0.45 4.26
N VAL A 75 29.03 -0.77 3.77
CA VAL A 75 29.78 -1.97 4.14
C VAL A 75 30.38 -2.63 2.90
N ALA A 76 31.65 -3.00 2.98
CA ALA A 76 32.32 -3.74 1.92
C ALA A 76 31.79 -5.18 1.81
N VAL A 77 31.44 -5.57 0.60
CA VAL A 77 30.90 -6.91 0.27
C VAL A 77 31.80 -7.70 -0.67
N SER A 78 32.86 -7.07 -1.18
CA SER A 78 33.85 -7.70 -2.04
C SER A 78 35.21 -7.05 -1.84
N THR A 79 36.28 -7.82 -1.95
CA THR A 79 37.65 -7.36 -1.68
C THR A 79 38.13 -6.32 -2.69
N ASP A 80 37.57 -6.32 -3.90
CA ASP A 80 37.85 -5.36 -4.97
C ASP A 80 37.05 -4.04 -4.84
N GLY A 81 36.44 -3.76 -3.69
CA GLY A 81 35.86 -2.45 -3.39
C GLY A 81 34.43 -2.23 -3.88
N TYR A 82 33.63 -3.30 -3.92
CA TYR A 82 32.18 -3.17 -3.97
C TYR A 82 31.60 -2.99 -2.56
N LEU A 83 30.73 -2.00 -2.42
CA LEU A 83 30.11 -1.61 -1.15
C LEU A 83 28.59 -1.64 -1.26
N LEU A 84 27.91 -2.08 -0.20
CA LEU A 84 26.47 -1.88 -0.04
C LEU A 84 26.21 -0.67 0.86
N ALA A 85 25.25 0.16 0.49
CA ALA A 85 24.72 1.24 1.31
C ALA A 85 23.19 1.21 1.31
N SER A 86 22.58 1.96 2.23
CA SER A 86 21.13 2.18 2.23
C SER A 86 20.75 3.16 1.13
N ALA A 87 19.83 2.78 0.24
CA ALA A 87 19.44 3.64 -0.88
C ALA A 87 18.75 4.93 -0.42
N THR A 88 18.02 4.92 0.70
CA THR A 88 17.49 6.15 1.35
C THR A 88 18.54 7.22 1.61
N MET A 89 19.81 6.83 1.81
CA MET A 89 20.88 7.77 2.10
C MET A 89 21.56 8.30 0.84
N VAL A 90 21.24 7.76 -0.36
CA VAL A 90 21.89 8.12 -1.63
C VAL A 90 20.84 8.73 -2.57
N PRO A 91 20.79 10.07 -2.69
CA PRO A 91 19.86 10.76 -3.58
C PRO A 91 20.08 10.39 -5.05
N SER A 92 19.00 10.41 -5.83
CA SER A 92 19.06 10.11 -7.28
C SER A 92 19.78 11.18 -8.11
N ASP A 93 19.85 12.42 -7.63
CA ASP A 93 20.44 13.58 -8.30
C ASP A 93 21.87 13.90 -7.83
N ILE A 94 22.57 12.91 -7.27
CA ILE A 94 23.92 13.08 -6.76
C ILE A 94 24.96 13.33 -7.88
N THR A 95 25.85 14.30 -7.69
CA THR A 95 26.89 14.62 -8.68
C THR A 95 28.11 13.71 -8.54
N SER A 96 28.55 13.44 -7.31
CA SER A 96 29.72 12.60 -7.03
C SER A 96 29.63 11.94 -5.66
N ILE A 97 30.23 10.75 -5.55
CA ILE A 97 30.36 9.98 -4.31
C ILE A 97 31.85 9.76 -4.05
N LEU A 98 32.33 10.13 -2.87
CA LEU A 98 33.71 9.89 -2.44
C LEU A 98 33.73 8.86 -1.30
N ALA A 99 34.43 7.75 -1.48
CA ALA A 99 34.61 6.72 -0.46
C ALA A 99 35.96 6.88 0.25
N THR A 100 35.98 6.64 1.55
CA THR A 100 37.23 6.50 2.32
C THR A 100 37.77 5.08 2.18
N THR A 101 38.90 4.94 1.50
CA THR A 101 39.61 3.67 1.27
C THR A 101 40.22 3.10 2.57
N PRO A 102 40.62 1.82 2.62
CA PRO A 102 41.27 1.21 3.78
C PRO A 102 42.52 1.97 4.28
N SER A 103 43.28 2.61 3.38
CA SER A 103 44.42 3.45 3.75
C SER A 103 44.05 4.84 4.30
N GLY A 104 42.76 5.19 4.33
CA GLY A 104 42.24 6.50 4.75
C GLY A 104 42.18 7.56 3.65
N LYS A 105 42.62 7.24 2.42
CA LYS A 105 42.52 8.14 1.26
C LYS A 105 41.08 8.22 0.74
N ARG A 106 40.75 9.31 0.05
CA ARG A 106 39.48 9.42 -0.67
C ARG A 106 39.63 8.89 -2.10
N ALA A 107 38.65 8.12 -2.55
CA ALA A 107 38.54 7.64 -3.93
C ALA A 107 37.11 7.86 -4.44
N SER A 108 36.94 8.11 -5.74
CA SER A 108 35.59 8.24 -6.31
C SER A 108 34.88 6.89 -6.30
N ALA A 109 33.56 6.91 -6.10
CA ALA A 109 32.70 5.74 -6.20
C ALA A 109 31.54 6.01 -7.16
N LYS A 110 31.01 4.95 -7.75
CA LYS A 110 29.84 5.03 -8.64
C LYS A 110 28.79 4.03 -8.20
N VAL A 111 27.53 4.41 -8.33
CA VAL A 111 26.40 3.49 -8.24
C VAL A 111 26.49 2.49 -9.39
N VAL A 112 26.34 1.20 -9.08
CA VAL A 112 26.39 0.10 -10.05
C VAL A 112 24.99 -0.45 -10.28
N ALA A 113 24.27 -0.76 -9.20
CA ALA A 113 22.92 -1.33 -9.24
C ALA A 113 22.14 -1.03 -7.96
N HIS A 114 20.83 -1.19 -8.02
CA HIS A 114 19.91 -1.03 -6.90
C HIS A 114 19.19 -2.33 -6.58
N ASP A 115 18.92 -2.55 -5.29
CA ASP A 115 17.90 -3.48 -4.83
C ASP A 115 16.67 -2.67 -4.40
N PHE A 116 15.68 -2.59 -5.30
CA PHE A 116 14.41 -1.93 -5.05
C PHE A 116 13.46 -2.73 -4.14
N SER A 117 13.73 -4.01 -3.89
CA SER A 117 12.94 -4.82 -2.96
C SER A 117 13.31 -4.56 -1.51
N ARG A 118 14.61 -4.30 -1.25
CA ARG A 118 15.20 -4.18 0.09
C ARG A 118 15.85 -2.83 0.36
N ASN A 119 15.65 -1.84 -0.53
CA ASN A 119 16.09 -0.45 -0.36
C ASN A 119 17.61 -0.29 -0.20
N LEU A 120 18.39 -1.01 -1.01
CA LEU A 120 19.85 -0.96 -0.98
C LEU A 120 20.43 -0.50 -2.33
N VAL A 121 21.66 -0.03 -2.29
CA VAL A 121 22.44 0.34 -3.48
C VAL A 121 23.82 -0.29 -3.42
N LEU A 122 24.25 -0.86 -4.54
CA LEU A 122 25.62 -1.35 -4.74
C LEU A 122 26.46 -0.25 -5.39
N LEU A 123 27.61 0.01 -4.79
CA LEU A 123 28.58 1.00 -5.23
C LEU A 123 29.91 0.31 -5.56
N LYS A 124 30.64 0.85 -6.54
CA LYS A 124 32.03 0.45 -6.83
C LYS A 124 32.96 1.61 -6.59
N VAL A 125 33.96 1.39 -5.73
CA VAL A 125 35.04 2.36 -5.49
C VAL A 125 36.11 2.22 -6.58
N ASN A 126 36.58 3.36 -7.09
CA ASN A 126 37.68 3.45 -8.04
C ASN A 126 39.03 3.44 -7.30
N THR A 127 39.47 2.25 -6.87
CA THR A 127 40.74 2.03 -6.20
C THR A 127 41.26 0.61 -6.48
N GLU A 128 42.57 0.43 -6.34
CA GLU A 128 43.25 -0.87 -6.38
C GLU A 128 43.46 -1.48 -4.99
N GLU A 129 43.07 -0.75 -3.93
CA GLU A 129 43.17 -1.24 -2.55
C GLU A 129 42.20 -2.40 -2.29
N SER A 130 42.68 -3.41 -1.55
CA SER A 130 41.84 -4.53 -1.11
C SER A 130 41.05 -4.17 0.14
N TYR A 131 39.74 -4.39 0.11
CA TYR A 131 38.84 -4.17 1.23
C TYR A 131 38.69 -5.44 2.09
N PRO A 132 38.69 -5.30 3.43
CA PRO A 132 38.22 -6.37 4.31
C PRO A 132 36.73 -6.65 4.08
N VAL A 133 36.35 -7.93 4.13
CA VAL A 133 34.95 -8.37 3.98
C VAL A 133 34.56 -9.21 5.19
N LEU A 134 33.37 -8.97 5.72
CA LEU A 134 32.86 -9.66 6.90
C LEU A 134 32.39 -11.08 6.55
N THR A 135 32.62 -12.01 7.48
CA THR A 135 32.00 -13.34 7.42
C THR A 135 30.50 -13.21 7.68
N VAL A 136 29.67 -13.78 6.82
CA VAL A 136 28.21 -13.73 6.94
C VAL A 136 27.69 -14.75 7.95
N VAL A 137 26.68 -14.37 8.73
CA VAL A 137 25.90 -15.30 9.56
C VAL A 137 24.80 -15.93 8.69
N PRO A 138 24.77 -17.26 8.54
CA PRO A 138 23.68 -17.96 7.86
C PRO A 138 22.32 -17.72 8.53
N ARG A 139 21.26 -17.71 7.72
CA ARG A 139 19.87 -17.42 8.17
C ARG A 139 19.41 -18.30 9.33
N ASP A 140 19.74 -19.59 9.29
CA ASP A 140 19.40 -20.61 10.29
C ASP A 140 20.20 -20.48 11.60
N GLN A 141 21.26 -19.67 11.61
CA GLN A 141 22.07 -19.37 12.80
C GLN A 141 21.67 -18.05 13.48
N ILE A 142 20.69 -17.32 12.95
CA ILE A 142 20.21 -16.07 13.55
C ILE A 142 19.16 -16.38 14.61
N ILE A 143 19.52 -16.15 15.88
CA ILE A 143 18.71 -16.50 17.05
C ILE A 143 18.16 -15.21 17.67
N VAL A 144 16.85 -15.18 17.91
CA VAL A 144 16.20 -14.07 18.63
C VAL A 144 16.68 -14.05 20.09
N GLY A 145 17.01 -12.86 20.60
CA GLY A 145 17.57 -12.64 21.93
C GLY A 145 19.10 -12.58 21.98
N GLN A 146 19.81 -12.93 20.91
CA GLN A 146 21.27 -12.83 20.88
C GLN A 146 21.73 -11.39 20.70
N TRP A 147 22.89 -11.06 21.27
CA TRP A 147 23.55 -9.77 21.11
C TRP A 147 23.72 -9.36 19.64
N ALA A 148 23.49 -8.08 19.37
CA ALA A 148 23.65 -7.46 18.08
C ALA A 148 24.32 -6.09 18.24
N ILE A 149 25.29 -5.80 17.38
CA ILE A 149 26.05 -4.55 17.42
C ILE A 149 25.84 -3.84 16.08
N ALA A 150 25.23 -2.66 16.12
CA ALA A 150 25.02 -1.81 14.97
C ALA A 150 26.21 -0.87 14.79
N LEU A 151 26.83 -0.89 13.61
CA LEU A 151 27.97 -0.05 13.28
C LEU A 151 27.63 0.97 12.19
N GLY A 152 28.24 2.14 12.28
CA GLY A 152 28.28 3.17 11.24
C GLY A 152 29.62 3.90 11.24
N ARG A 153 29.89 4.68 10.20
CA ARG A 153 31.08 5.52 10.06
C ARG A 153 30.68 6.90 9.51
N THR A 154 29.71 7.53 10.15
CA THR A 154 29.19 8.84 9.71
C THR A 154 29.93 10.01 10.35
N PHE A 155 30.26 9.95 11.65
CA PHE A 155 30.81 11.10 12.37
C PHE A 155 32.34 11.21 12.31
N SER A 156 33.06 10.10 12.11
CA SER A 156 34.52 10.05 12.06
C SER A 156 34.98 9.12 10.95
N ARG A 157 36.11 9.45 10.31
CA ARG A 157 36.78 8.54 9.37
C ARG A 157 37.61 7.47 10.07
N GLU A 158 38.03 7.72 11.30
CA GLU A 158 38.93 6.83 12.03
C GLU A 158 38.15 5.75 12.77
N PHE A 159 37.08 6.16 13.46
CA PHE A 159 36.30 5.30 14.35
C PHE A 159 34.88 5.07 13.83
N THR A 160 34.36 3.86 14.04
CA THR A 160 32.94 3.57 13.81
C THR A 160 32.11 4.01 15.01
N ASN A 161 30.98 4.68 14.77
CA ASN A 161 29.94 4.81 15.79
C ASN A 161 29.24 3.47 15.98
N GLN A 162 29.00 3.09 17.24
CA GLN A 162 28.50 1.77 17.62
C GLN A 162 27.30 1.88 18.56
N SER A 163 26.35 0.95 18.43
CA SER A 163 25.24 0.75 19.37
C SER A 163 25.04 -0.75 19.60
N VAL A 164 24.79 -1.14 20.84
CA VAL A 164 24.59 -2.55 21.23
C VAL A 164 23.13 -2.75 21.61
N GLY A 165 22.58 -3.88 21.19
CA GLY A 165 21.25 -4.37 21.53
C GLY A 165 21.19 -5.88 21.28
N ILE A 166 20.02 -6.39 20.93
CA ILE A 166 19.79 -7.78 20.57
C ILE A 166 19.12 -7.91 19.21
N VAL A 167 19.06 -9.14 18.69
CA VAL A 167 18.12 -9.52 17.64
C VAL A 167 16.74 -9.68 18.28
N SER A 168 15.81 -8.76 18.02
CA SER A 168 14.46 -8.79 18.60
C SER A 168 13.50 -9.70 17.84
N ALA A 169 13.69 -9.84 16.52
CA ALA A 169 12.90 -10.74 15.69
C ALA A 169 13.63 -11.04 14.38
N SER A 170 13.36 -12.22 13.81
CA SER A 170 13.73 -12.58 12.44
C SER A 170 12.47 -12.60 11.55
N ASN A 171 12.61 -12.41 10.23
CA ASN A 171 11.51 -12.38 9.25
C ASN A 171 10.54 -11.18 9.33
N ARG A 172 10.99 -10.02 9.78
CA ARG A 172 10.16 -8.80 9.76
C ARG A 172 10.08 -8.22 8.34
N ILE A 173 9.19 -7.26 8.14
CA ILE A 173 8.96 -6.61 6.82
C ILE A 173 8.69 -7.67 5.74
N TRP A 174 7.67 -8.49 5.95
CA TRP A 174 7.29 -9.57 5.04
C TRP A 174 8.46 -10.51 4.69
N GLY A 175 9.24 -10.89 5.70
CA GLY A 175 10.36 -11.82 5.54
C GLY A 175 11.69 -11.18 5.13
N LYS A 176 11.74 -9.87 4.85
CA LYS A 176 12.92 -9.18 4.29
C LYS A 176 13.95 -8.74 5.32
N ALA A 177 13.59 -8.64 6.60
CA ALA A 177 14.40 -7.95 7.59
C ALA A 177 14.62 -8.75 8.88
N ILE A 178 15.76 -8.49 9.51
CA ILE A 178 16.05 -8.78 10.91
C ILE A 178 15.72 -7.51 11.69
N GLN A 179 15.05 -7.66 12.83
CA GLN A 179 14.78 -6.56 13.75
C GLN A 179 15.77 -6.58 14.90
N THR A 180 16.22 -5.40 15.30
CA THR A 180 17.09 -5.16 16.44
C THR A 180 16.55 -4.00 17.28
N ASP A 181 16.82 -4.02 18.58
CA ASP A 181 16.56 -2.91 19.50
C ASP A 181 17.82 -2.07 19.76
N ALA A 182 18.95 -2.40 19.11
CA ALA A 182 20.11 -1.53 19.08
C ALA A 182 19.66 -0.16 18.55
N LYS A 183 20.10 0.91 19.21
CA LYS A 183 19.72 2.28 18.85
C LYS A 183 20.40 2.68 17.55
N ILE A 184 19.69 2.50 16.44
CA ILE A 184 20.14 2.87 15.09
C ILE A 184 19.57 4.21 14.67
N SER A 185 20.29 4.92 13.81
CA SER A 185 19.94 6.24 13.27
C SER A 185 20.42 6.37 11.82
N PRO A 186 20.11 7.48 11.11
CA PRO A 186 20.77 7.78 9.84
C PRO A 186 22.30 7.67 9.86
N ALA A 187 22.94 7.85 11.03
CA ALA A 187 24.38 7.68 11.18
C ALA A 187 24.88 6.22 11.14
N ASN A 188 23.95 5.25 11.15
CA ASN A 188 24.25 3.82 11.06
C ASN A 188 23.78 3.20 9.72
N TYR A 189 22.84 3.83 9.02
CA TYR A 189 22.29 3.28 7.78
C TYR A 189 23.36 3.08 6.70
N GLY A 190 23.31 1.90 6.08
CA GLY A 190 24.32 1.36 5.17
C GLY A 190 25.49 0.64 5.87
N GLY A 191 25.66 0.81 7.18
CA GLY A 191 26.61 0.03 7.98
C GLY A 191 26.07 -1.36 8.38
N PRO A 192 26.92 -2.24 8.91
CA PRO A 192 26.53 -3.61 9.26
C PRO A 192 25.89 -3.70 10.66
N LEU A 193 24.97 -4.67 10.80
CA LEU A 193 24.58 -5.26 12.08
C LEU A 193 25.38 -6.56 12.26
N ILE A 194 26.15 -6.69 13.35
CA ILE A 194 27.06 -7.82 13.58
C ILE A 194 26.75 -8.57 14.88
N ASP A 195 27.22 -9.82 14.97
CA ASP A 195 27.26 -10.59 16.22
C ASP A 195 28.52 -10.31 17.05
N ILE A 196 28.60 -10.92 18.24
CA ILE A 196 29.75 -10.78 19.15
C ILE A 196 31.03 -11.49 18.67
N GLN A 197 30.98 -12.21 17.54
CA GLN A 197 32.14 -12.77 16.86
C GLN A 197 32.61 -11.88 15.68
N GLY A 198 31.96 -10.73 15.48
CA GLY A 198 32.21 -9.82 14.37
C GLY A 198 31.77 -10.35 13.01
N ARG A 199 30.84 -11.32 12.98
CA ARG A 199 30.18 -11.79 11.75
C ARG A 199 28.97 -10.92 11.45
N VAL A 200 28.65 -10.72 10.18
CA VAL A 200 27.57 -9.82 9.76
C VAL A 200 26.23 -10.55 9.66
N PHE A 201 25.22 -10.03 10.34
CA PHE A 201 23.83 -10.40 10.15
C PHE A 201 23.27 -9.76 8.87
N GLY A 202 23.47 -8.45 8.70
CA GLY A 202 22.87 -7.71 7.62
C GLY A 202 23.31 -6.24 7.52
N VAL A 203 22.74 -5.53 6.54
CA VAL A 203 22.96 -4.10 6.30
C VAL A 203 21.82 -3.29 6.90
N LEU A 204 22.14 -2.32 7.74
CA LEU A 204 21.17 -1.45 8.39
C LEU A 204 20.50 -0.53 7.38
N THR A 205 19.17 -0.54 7.33
CA THR A 205 18.41 0.29 6.40
C THR A 205 16.99 0.53 6.94
N PRO A 206 16.41 1.74 6.76
CA PRO A 206 15.03 1.98 7.12
C PRO A 206 14.11 1.18 6.17
N LEU A 207 13.16 0.45 6.77
CA LEU A 207 12.22 -0.39 6.05
C LEU A 207 10.83 -0.28 6.68
N THR A 208 9.79 -0.43 5.86
CA THR A 208 8.40 -0.41 6.27
C THR A 208 7.61 -1.53 5.57
N PRO A 209 6.63 -2.17 6.24
CA PRO A 209 5.78 -3.17 5.60
C PRO A 209 4.80 -2.55 4.59
N HIS A 210 4.61 -1.23 4.60
CA HIS A 210 3.68 -0.51 3.74
C HIS A 210 4.39 0.69 3.07
N PRO A 211 5.32 0.43 2.14
CA PRO A 211 6.06 1.50 1.48
C PRO A 211 5.11 2.39 0.68
N GLN A 212 5.32 3.70 0.78
CA GLN A 212 4.61 4.75 0.04
C GLN A 212 5.45 5.26 -1.13
N GLY A 213 6.61 4.66 -1.41
CA GLY A 213 7.49 5.01 -2.52
C GLY A 213 8.29 6.29 -2.32
N GLY A 214 8.32 6.82 -1.08
CA GLY A 214 9.12 8.00 -0.73
C GLY A 214 10.52 7.63 -0.25
N GLN A 215 11.48 8.57 -0.38
CA GLN A 215 12.84 8.39 0.16
C GLN A 215 12.86 8.21 1.69
N SER A 216 11.84 8.72 2.38
CA SER A 216 11.70 8.65 3.85
C SER A 216 10.94 7.42 4.35
N ASP A 217 10.56 6.47 3.48
CA ASP A 217 9.86 5.25 3.89
C ASP A 217 10.65 4.49 4.96
N GLY A 218 9.99 4.11 6.06
CA GLY A 218 10.61 3.35 7.16
C GLY A 218 11.41 4.21 8.14
N THR A 219 11.59 5.51 7.90
CA THR A 219 12.28 6.41 8.83
C THR A 219 11.42 6.75 10.08
N GLU A 220 10.11 6.53 10.00
CA GLU A 220 9.16 6.74 11.10
C GLU A 220 9.43 5.86 12.34
N TRP A 221 10.15 4.75 12.17
CA TRP A 221 10.46 3.81 13.25
C TRP A 221 11.69 4.20 14.06
N TYR A 222 12.49 5.17 13.57
CA TYR A 222 13.77 5.57 14.17
C TYR A 222 13.68 5.86 15.68
N ASP A 223 12.73 6.69 16.11
CA ASP A 223 12.59 7.10 17.51
C ASP A 223 11.81 6.10 18.38
N SER A 224 11.37 4.97 17.82
CA SER A 224 10.57 3.96 18.52
C SER A 224 11.38 2.81 19.14
N GLY A 225 12.70 2.79 18.94
CA GLY A 225 13.57 1.69 19.36
C GLY A 225 13.45 0.43 18.49
N ILE A 226 12.90 0.56 17.28
CA ILE A 226 12.79 -0.52 16.29
C ILE A 226 13.76 -0.24 15.15
N GLY A 227 14.77 -1.10 15.02
CA GLY A 227 15.74 -1.06 13.93
C GLY A 227 15.63 -2.26 13.00
N PHE A 228 15.96 -2.07 11.72
CA PHE A 228 15.97 -3.15 10.72
C PHE A 228 17.33 -3.31 10.03
N ALA A 229 17.67 -4.56 9.74
CA ALA A 229 18.78 -4.93 8.88
C ALA A 229 18.31 -5.91 7.79
N VAL A 230 18.74 -5.68 6.55
CA VAL A 230 18.57 -6.63 5.45
C VAL A 230 19.61 -7.74 5.59
N PRO A 231 19.22 -9.02 5.71
CA PRO A 231 20.17 -10.11 5.90
C PRO A 231 21.19 -10.17 4.77
N MET A 232 22.49 -10.21 5.10
CA MET A 232 23.55 -10.32 4.10
C MET A 232 23.47 -11.67 3.36
N ALA A 233 23.02 -12.71 4.06
CA ALA A 233 22.78 -14.04 3.50
C ALA A 233 21.74 -14.04 2.35
N ASP A 234 20.78 -13.12 2.38
CA ASP A 234 19.75 -13.00 1.32
C ASP A 234 20.29 -12.25 0.09
N LEU A 235 21.37 -11.46 0.22
CA LEU A 235 21.93 -10.62 -0.84
C LEU A 235 23.08 -11.29 -1.60
N LEU A 236 23.92 -12.06 -0.90
CA LEU A 236 25.10 -12.69 -1.49
C LEU A 236 24.81 -13.51 -2.76
N PRO A 237 23.73 -14.31 -2.84
CA PRO A 237 23.41 -15.07 -4.06
C PRO A 237 23.16 -14.18 -5.29
N HIS A 238 22.85 -12.90 -5.08
CA HIS A 238 22.55 -11.94 -6.14
C HIS A 238 23.67 -10.92 -6.38
N LEU A 239 24.79 -11.02 -5.66
CA LEU A 239 25.88 -10.04 -5.74
C LEU A 239 26.46 -9.92 -7.15
N GLU A 240 26.65 -11.04 -7.86
CA GLU A 240 27.20 -11.01 -9.21
C GLU A 240 26.25 -10.35 -10.23
N LYS A 241 24.93 -10.51 -10.08
CA LYS A 241 23.94 -9.77 -10.87
C LYS A 241 24.04 -8.27 -10.62
N LEU A 242 24.09 -7.87 -9.36
CA LEU A 242 24.25 -6.46 -8.98
C LEU A 242 25.59 -5.89 -9.51
N LYS A 243 26.69 -6.64 -9.45
CA LYS A 243 28.00 -6.23 -9.99
C LYS A 243 27.98 -6.04 -11.51
N ALA A 244 27.16 -6.82 -12.22
CA ALA A 244 26.92 -6.68 -13.66
C ALA A 244 26.03 -5.46 -14.01
N GLY A 245 25.52 -4.72 -13.02
CA GLY A 245 24.63 -3.59 -13.22
C GLY A 245 23.15 -3.96 -13.30
N GLU A 246 22.79 -5.22 -13.01
CA GLU A 246 21.39 -5.64 -12.99
C GLU A 246 20.73 -5.24 -11.68
N ASN A 247 19.63 -4.50 -11.77
CA ASN A 247 18.82 -4.12 -10.61
C ASN A 247 17.95 -5.29 -10.15
N LEU A 248 17.70 -5.35 -8.84
CA LEU A 248 16.79 -6.31 -8.24
C LEU A 248 15.46 -5.64 -7.90
N TYR A 249 14.36 -6.30 -8.21
CA TYR A 249 13.01 -5.80 -8.00
C TYR A 249 12.16 -6.81 -7.23
N PRO A 250 11.20 -6.37 -6.41
CA PRO A 250 10.30 -7.28 -5.71
C PRO A 250 9.51 -8.12 -6.71
N GLY A 251 9.40 -9.42 -6.46
CA GLY A 251 8.64 -10.32 -7.31
C GLY A 251 7.13 -10.18 -7.13
N ARG A 252 6.38 -10.19 -8.24
CA ARG A 252 4.92 -9.98 -8.25
C ARG A 252 4.18 -11.14 -8.90
N LEU A 253 3.10 -11.59 -8.26
CA LEU A 253 2.20 -12.64 -8.75
C LEU A 253 1.08 -12.10 -9.65
N GLY A 254 0.49 -10.95 -9.26
CA GLY A 254 -0.71 -10.38 -9.89
C GLY A 254 -2.03 -11.01 -9.45
N ILE A 255 -2.18 -11.18 -8.13
CA ILE A 255 -3.42 -11.61 -7.48
C ILE A 255 -3.92 -10.55 -6.51
N SER A 256 -5.23 -10.46 -6.36
CA SER A 256 -5.88 -9.73 -5.26
C SER A 256 -6.46 -10.75 -4.30
N LEU A 257 -6.20 -10.55 -3.01
CA LEU A 257 -6.70 -11.41 -1.93
C LEU A 257 -7.95 -10.83 -1.31
N GLN A 258 -8.73 -11.66 -0.63
CA GLN A 258 -9.88 -11.20 0.14
C GLN A 258 -9.49 -10.10 1.14
N SER A 259 -10.19 -8.97 1.10
CA SER A 259 -9.95 -7.84 2.02
C SER A 259 -10.30 -8.21 3.46
N GLY A 260 -9.49 -7.73 4.41
CA GLY A 260 -9.69 -7.91 5.85
C GLY A 260 -8.37 -8.12 6.60
N ASN A 261 -8.44 -8.69 7.81
CA ASN A 261 -7.25 -8.92 8.61
C ASN A 261 -6.39 -10.05 8.04
N VAL A 262 -5.21 -9.70 7.52
CA VAL A 262 -4.26 -10.64 6.87
C VAL A 262 -3.75 -11.73 7.80
N TYR A 263 -3.87 -11.56 9.13
CA TYR A 263 -3.44 -12.54 10.12
C TYR A 263 -4.50 -13.62 10.40
N ASP A 264 -5.75 -13.37 10.03
CA ASP A 264 -6.88 -14.27 10.29
C ASP A 264 -7.41 -14.93 9.02
N LEU A 265 -7.27 -14.24 7.88
CA LEU A 265 -7.84 -14.69 6.61
C LEU A 265 -6.91 -15.67 5.87
N PRO A 266 -7.50 -16.68 5.19
CA PRO A 266 -6.76 -17.51 4.24
C PRO A 266 -6.32 -16.70 3.02
N ALA A 267 -5.34 -17.24 2.27
CA ALA A 267 -4.89 -16.69 1.00
C ALA A 267 -5.87 -16.98 -0.15
N ALA A 268 -7.13 -16.60 0.03
CA ALA A 268 -8.19 -16.74 -0.96
C ALA A 268 -8.10 -15.64 -2.03
N VAL A 269 -8.02 -16.06 -3.29
CA VAL A 269 -7.88 -15.21 -4.47
C VAL A 269 -9.26 -14.69 -4.89
N VAL A 270 -9.46 -13.38 -4.85
CA VAL A 270 -10.71 -12.73 -5.28
C VAL A 270 -10.63 -12.18 -6.71
N ALA A 271 -9.42 -11.94 -7.20
CA ALA A 271 -9.16 -11.56 -8.59
C ALA A 271 -7.75 -12.00 -9.02
N VAL A 272 -7.60 -12.30 -10.30
CA VAL A 272 -6.29 -12.54 -10.93
C VAL A 272 -6.13 -11.53 -12.05
N GLN A 273 -5.07 -10.72 -11.97
CA GLN A 273 -4.82 -9.64 -12.91
C GLN A 273 -4.51 -10.22 -14.30
N PRO A 274 -5.08 -9.67 -15.39
CA PRO A 274 -4.66 -10.01 -16.75
C PRO A 274 -3.15 -9.77 -16.96
N LYS A 275 -2.52 -10.56 -17.85
CA LYS A 275 -1.06 -10.51 -18.14
C LYS A 275 -0.16 -10.57 -16.91
N SER A 276 -0.57 -11.36 -15.92
CA SER A 276 0.22 -11.58 -14.72
C SER A 276 0.75 -13.01 -14.66
N PRO A 277 1.85 -13.26 -13.93
CA PRO A 277 2.35 -14.62 -13.71
C PRO A 277 1.29 -15.59 -13.18
N ALA A 278 0.40 -15.13 -12.29
CA ALA A 278 -0.69 -15.92 -11.78
C ALA A 278 -1.70 -16.30 -12.87
N ARG A 279 -2.05 -15.35 -13.77
CA ARG A 279 -2.96 -15.63 -14.89
C ARG A 279 -2.35 -16.62 -15.87
N ASP A 280 -1.08 -16.41 -16.23
CA ASP A 280 -0.36 -17.26 -17.18
C ASP A 280 -0.18 -18.69 -16.65
N ALA A 281 -0.03 -18.82 -15.33
CA ALA A 281 0.05 -20.12 -14.64
C ALA A 281 -1.31 -20.78 -14.39
N GLY A 282 -2.41 -20.13 -14.79
CA GLY A 282 -3.77 -20.68 -14.72
C GLY A 282 -4.44 -20.57 -13.34
N LEU A 283 -3.99 -19.66 -12.46
CA LEU A 283 -4.71 -19.34 -11.24
C LEU A 283 -6.02 -18.62 -11.58
N LEU A 284 -7.04 -18.87 -10.78
CA LEU A 284 -8.39 -18.36 -10.97
C LEU A 284 -8.92 -17.73 -9.68
N LYS A 285 -9.95 -16.89 -9.82
CA LYS A 285 -10.76 -16.45 -8.69
C LYS A 285 -11.36 -17.67 -7.99
N GLY A 286 -11.36 -17.65 -6.66
CA GLY A 286 -11.84 -18.75 -5.82
C GLY A 286 -10.75 -19.74 -5.41
N ASP A 287 -9.58 -19.71 -6.06
CA ASP A 287 -8.43 -20.49 -5.61
C ASP A 287 -7.98 -20.01 -4.21
N VAL A 288 -7.63 -20.95 -3.33
CA VAL A 288 -6.99 -20.66 -2.04
C VAL A 288 -5.55 -21.15 -2.10
N ILE A 289 -4.58 -20.24 -1.98
CA ILE A 289 -3.16 -20.63 -1.99
C ILE A 289 -2.84 -21.33 -0.67
N VAL A 290 -2.45 -22.61 -0.76
CA VAL A 290 -2.14 -23.47 0.39
C VAL A 290 -0.66 -23.80 0.51
N GLU A 291 0.12 -23.58 -0.55
CA GLU A 291 1.58 -23.70 -0.54
C GLU A 291 2.21 -22.73 -1.54
N LEU A 292 3.32 -22.09 -1.16
CA LEU A 292 4.14 -21.29 -2.06
C LEU A 292 5.61 -21.59 -1.78
N ALA A 293 6.40 -21.84 -2.83
CA ALA A 293 7.84 -22.12 -2.73
C ALA A 293 8.17 -23.26 -1.73
N GLY A 294 7.34 -24.31 -1.69
CA GLY A 294 7.50 -25.45 -0.78
C GLY A 294 7.11 -25.17 0.68
N LYS A 295 6.59 -23.97 0.98
CA LYS A 295 6.17 -23.59 2.34
C LYS A 295 4.65 -23.59 2.45
N PRO A 296 4.09 -24.22 3.50
CA PRO A 296 2.64 -24.24 3.72
C PRO A 296 2.13 -22.83 4.02
N ILE A 297 0.96 -22.52 3.46
CA ILE A 297 0.28 -21.23 3.60
C ILE A 297 -1.11 -21.50 4.17
N SER A 298 -1.33 -21.03 5.40
CA SER A 298 -2.63 -21.04 6.06
C SER A 298 -3.29 -19.66 6.08
N ARG A 299 -2.48 -18.59 6.04
CA ARG A 299 -2.93 -17.19 6.19
C ARG A 299 -2.30 -16.28 5.14
N GLN A 300 -2.96 -15.16 4.86
CA GLN A 300 -2.42 -14.15 3.94
C GLN A 300 -1.07 -13.58 4.40
N SER A 301 -0.86 -13.42 5.70
CA SER A 301 0.41 -12.95 6.26
C SER A 301 1.56 -13.90 5.90
N GLU A 302 1.36 -15.22 5.99
CA GLU A 302 2.37 -16.23 5.62
C GLU A 302 2.70 -16.14 4.13
N LEU A 303 1.67 -16.01 3.27
CA LEU A 303 1.88 -15.80 1.84
C LEU A 303 2.77 -14.58 1.58
N ARG A 304 2.49 -13.45 2.24
CA ARG A 304 3.30 -12.24 2.12
C ARG A 304 4.74 -12.45 2.59
N HIS A 305 4.95 -13.17 3.70
CA HIS A 305 6.31 -13.46 4.20
C HIS A 305 7.11 -14.35 3.26
N VAL A 306 6.48 -15.35 2.66
CA VAL A 306 7.15 -16.22 1.69
C VAL A 306 7.46 -15.44 0.42
N LEU A 307 6.46 -14.78 -0.17
CA LEU A 307 6.61 -14.03 -1.41
C LEU A 307 7.61 -12.87 -1.27
N GLY A 308 7.60 -12.15 -0.14
CA GLY A 308 8.43 -10.97 0.08
C GLY A 308 9.94 -11.25 0.06
N ALA A 309 10.37 -12.50 0.27
CA ALA A 309 11.77 -12.88 0.19
C ALA A 309 12.29 -13.01 -1.26
N HIS A 310 11.39 -13.16 -2.24
CA HIS A 310 11.69 -13.46 -3.63
C HIS A 310 11.75 -12.22 -4.54
N TYR A 311 12.55 -12.33 -5.60
CA TYR A 311 12.74 -11.28 -6.60
C TYR A 311 12.00 -11.57 -7.90
N ALA A 312 11.84 -10.54 -8.72
CA ALA A 312 11.43 -10.70 -10.11
C ALA A 312 12.38 -11.66 -10.85
N GLY A 313 11.80 -12.53 -11.68
CA GLY A 313 12.50 -13.61 -12.38
C GLY A 313 12.65 -14.91 -11.58
N ASP A 314 12.39 -14.91 -10.26
CA ASP A 314 12.36 -16.16 -9.49
C ASP A 314 11.20 -17.05 -9.97
N THR A 315 11.47 -18.35 -10.15
CA THR A 315 10.46 -19.34 -10.46
C THR A 315 9.96 -20.00 -9.18
N LEU A 316 8.66 -19.90 -8.90
CA LEU A 316 8.05 -20.46 -7.70
C LEU A 316 7.02 -21.52 -8.07
N LYS A 317 7.05 -22.64 -7.33
CA LYS A 317 5.95 -23.61 -7.29
C LYS A 317 4.84 -23.07 -6.39
N VAL A 318 3.60 -23.13 -6.87
CA VAL A 318 2.41 -22.72 -6.13
C VAL A 318 1.39 -23.84 -6.15
N LYS A 319 0.82 -24.12 -4.98
CA LYS A 319 -0.28 -25.07 -4.81
C LYS A 319 -1.50 -24.35 -4.30
N VAL A 320 -2.63 -24.58 -4.95
CA VAL A 320 -3.92 -23.99 -4.60
C VAL A 320 -4.97 -25.07 -4.41
N LEU A 321 -5.93 -24.77 -3.55
CA LEU A 321 -7.18 -25.49 -3.45
C LEU A 321 -8.21 -24.78 -4.34
N ARG A 322 -8.76 -25.48 -5.33
CA ARG A 322 -9.80 -25.00 -6.24
C ARG A 322 -11.07 -25.81 -5.99
N GLY A 323 -12.03 -25.21 -5.27
CA GLY A 323 -13.13 -26.00 -4.70
C GLY A 323 -12.59 -27.00 -3.68
N ASP A 324 -12.70 -28.29 -3.99
CA ASP A 324 -12.15 -29.38 -3.17
C ASP A 324 -10.89 -30.03 -3.79
N GLU A 325 -10.46 -29.59 -4.97
CA GLU A 325 -9.36 -30.18 -5.72
C GLU A 325 -8.04 -29.42 -5.53
N ASN A 326 -6.92 -30.15 -5.48
CA ASN A 326 -5.60 -29.54 -5.48
C ASN A 326 -5.13 -29.27 -6.91
N PHE A 327 -4.75 -28.03 -7.19
CA PHE A 327 -4.09 -27.62 -8.41
C PHE A 327 -2.68 -27.12 -8.09
N GLU A 328 -1.70 -27.55 -8.85
CA GLU A 328 -0.30 -27.19 -8.66
C GLU A 328 0.31 -26.73 -9.97
N THR A 329 1.07 -25.64 -9.92
CA THR A 329 1.68 -25.02 -11.10
C THR A 329 2.96 -24.29 -10.71
N GLU A 330 3.74 -23.90 -11.71
CA GLU A 330 4.93 -23.06 -11.55
C GLU A 330 4.73 -21.74 -12.28
N LEU A 331 5.29 -20.67 -11.73
CA LEU A 331 5.23 -19.33 -12.31
C LEU A 331 6.54 -18.60 -12.12
N VAL A 332 6.81 -17.63 -13.00
CA VAL A 332 7.96 -16.73 -12.90
C VAL A 332 7.48 -15.37 -12.41
N LEU A 333 8.01 -14.89 -11.30
CA LEU A 333 7.60 -13.61 -10.72
C LEU A 333 7.93 -12.44 -11.65
N ALA A 334 6.99 -11.51 -11.79
CA ALA A 334 7.17 -10.33 -12.63
C ALA A 334 7.81 -9.17 -11.85
N GLU A 335 8.63 -8.36 -12.54
CA GLU A 335 9.15 -7.08 -12.03
C GLU A 335 8.02 -6.07 -11.83
N LYS A 336 7.20 -5.95 -12.88
CA LYS A 336 6.09 -5.01 -12.98
C LYS A 336 4.90 -5.78 -13.50
N LEU A 337 3.73 -5.43 -13.00
CA LEU A 337 2.46 -5.89 -13.54
C LEU A 337 1.93 -4.75 -14.40
N GLU A 338 1.46 -5.05 -15.61
CA GLU A 338 0.77 -4.05 -16.43
C GLU A 338 -0.49 -3.58 -15.68
N PRO A 339 -0.64 -2.28 -15.37
CA PRO A 339 -1.80 -1.82 -14.63
C PRO A 339 -3.11 -2.23 -15.33
N TYR A 340 -4.10 -2.63 -14.54
CA TYR A 340 -5.34 -3.17 -15.09
C TYR A 340 -6.14 -2.08 -15.84
N GLU A 341 -6.49 -2.39 -17.09
CA GLU A 341 -7.32 -1.54 -17.94
C GLU A 341 -8.69 -2.18 -18.09
N HIS A 342 -9.74 -1.43 -17.73
CA HIS A 342 -11.11 -1.92 -17.77
C HIS A 342 -11.53 -2.23 -19.22
N PRO A 343 -11.98 -3.46 -19.52
CA PRO A 343 -12.66 -3.72 -20.77
C PRO A 343 -14.03 -3.06 -20.79
N PHE A 344 -14.52 -2.80 -22.00
CA PHE A 344 -15.75 -2.07 -22.25
C PHE A 344 -16.55 -2.75 -23.33
N LEU A 345 -17.73 -3.21 -22.95
CA LEU A 345 -18.75 -3.73 -23.82
C LEU A 345 -19.52 -2.61 -24.50
N GLY A 346 -19.82 -1.51 -23.82
CA GLY A 346 -20.56 -0.39 -24.39
C GLY A 346 -21.98 -0.21 -23.90
N ILE A 347 -22.32 -0.68 -22.70
CA ILE A 347 -23.71 -0.62 -22.20
C ILE A 347 -23.82 0.04 -20.84
N LEU A 348 -25.01 0.56 -20.54
CA LEU A 348 -25.47 0.78 -19.17
C LEU A 348 -26.55 -0.26 -18.85
N PRO A 349 -26.45 -0.96 -17.71
CA PRO A 349 -27.50 -1.85 -17.27
C PRO A 349 -28.71 -1.07 -16.74
N ASP A 350 -29.88 -1.70 -16.79
CA ASP A 350 -31.07 -1.30 -16.04
C ASP A 350 -30.99 -1.89 -14.63
N LYS A 351 -30.84 -1.00 -13.64
CA LYS A 351 -30.64 -1.36 -12.22
C LYS A 351 -31.93 -1.85 -11.56
N ASN A 352 -33.08 -1.49 -12.12
CA ASN A 352 -34.39 -1.84 -11.58
C ASN A 352 -34.85 -3.22 -12.09
N HIS A 353 -34.07 -3.87 -12.95
CA HIS A 353 -34.36 -5.21 -13.41
C HIS A 353 -34.02 -6.23 -12.31
N GLY A 354 -35.07 -6.82 -11.70
CA GLY A 354 -34.95 -7.78 -10.60
C GLY A 354 -35.02 -9.26 -11.01
N GLU A 355 -35.00 -9.56 -12.31
CA GLU A 355 -34.99 -10.94 -12.81
C GLU A 355 -33.58 -11.34 -13.27
N ALA A 356 -33.37 -12.63 -13.54
CA ALA A 356 -32.08 -13.15 -13.99
C ALA A 356 -31.67 -12.56 -15.34
N GLY A 357 -30.46 -12.03 -15.41
CA GLY A 357 -29.86 -11.44 -16.60
C GLY A 357 -29.56 -9.96 -16.43
N VAL A 358 -29.10 -9.32 -17.51
CA VAL A 358 -28.81 -7.89 -17.53
C VAL A 358 -29.59 -7.23 -18.63
N ARG A 359 -30.65 -6.51 -18.26
CA ARG A 359 -31.41 -5.69 -19.19
C ARG A 359 -30.59 -4.45 -19.56
N ILE A 360 -30.49 -4.18 -20.85
CA ILE A 360 -29.72 -3.05 -21.38
C ILE A 360 -30.60 -1.80 -21.31
N ARG A 361 -30.15 -0.78 -20.57
CA ARG A 361 -30.80 0.53 -20.49
C ARG A 361 -30.34 1.48 -21.58
N HIS A 362 -29.04 1.47 -21.85
CA HIS A 362 -28.42 2.33 -22.85
C HIS A 362 -27.29 1.60 -23.56
N VAL A 363 -27.09 1.93 -24.83
CA VAL A 363 -25.98 1.45 -25.64
C VAL A 363 -25.20 2.67 -26.11
N TYR A 364 -23.91 2.71 -25.78
CA TYR A 364 -23.02 3.81 -26.15
C TYR A 364 -22.81 3.83 -27.67
N THR A 365 -22.80 5.03 -28.25
CA THR A 365 -22.42 5.22 -29.66
C THR A 365 -20.99 4.73 -29.91
N ASP A 366 -20.76 4.11 -31.08
CA ASP A 366 -19.46 3.55 -31.51
C ASP A 366 -18.84 2.48 -30.61
N SER A 367 -19.62 1.99 -29.64
CA SER A 367 -19.20 0.94 -28.72
C SER A 367 -19.27 -0.46 -29.35
N PRO A 368 -18.60 -1.46 -28.76
CA PRO A 368 -18.71 -2.84 -29.21
C PRO A 368 -20.16 -3.36 -29.25
N ALA A 369 -20.94 -3.06 -28.22
CA ALA A 369 -22.36 -3.39 -28.13
C ALA A 369 -23.18 -2.77 -29.29
N ALA A 370 -22.95 -1.49 -29.61
CA ALA A 370 -23.62 -0.85 -30.75
C ALA A 370 -23.26 -1.52 -32.08
N LYS A 371 -21.98 -1.84 -32.29
CA LYS A 371 -21.50 -2.52 -33.51
C LYS A 371 -22.06 -3.94 -33.64
N ALA A 372 -22.27 -4.60 -32.52
CA ALA A 372 -22.90 -5.91 -32.40
C ALA A 372 -24.44 -5.86 -32.59
N GLY A 373 -25.02 -4.67 -32.75
CA GLY A 373 -26.45 -4.48 -32.97
C GLY A 373 -27.32 -4.59 -31.72
N LEU A 374 -26.72 -4.55 -30.52
CA LEU A 374 -27.45 -4.52 -29.25
C LEU A 374 -28.23 -3.20 -29.12
N LYS A 375 -29.37 -3.27 -28.46
CA LYS A 375 -30.30 -2.15 -28.29
C LYS A 375 -30.77 -2.02 -26.84
N PRO A 376 -31.19 -0.81 -26.42
CA PRO A 376 -31.96 -0.66 -25.19
C PRO A 376 -33.17 -1.62 -25.17
N GLY A 377 -33.38 -2.30 -24.05
CA GLY A 377 -34.43 -3.29 -23.85
C GLY A 377 -33.98 -4.74 -23.98
N ASP A 378 -32.89 -5.01 -24.72
CA ASP A 378 -32.31 -6.35 -24.85
C ASP A 378 -31.89 -6.92 -23.48
N LEU A 379 -31.99 -8.25 -23.31
CA LEU A 379 -31.65 -8.95 -22.07
C LEU A 379 -30.45 -9.88 -22.29
N LEU A 380 -29.31 -9.57 -21.68
CA LEU A 380 -28.11 -10.41 -21.71
C LEU A 380 -28.25 -11.53 -20.67
N THR A 381 -28.15 -12.79 -21.12
CA THR A 381 -28.35 -13.98 -20.28
C THR A 381 -27.07 -14.78 -20.06
N LYS A 382 -26.10 -14.72 -20.98
CA LYS A 382 -24.80 -15.41 -20.84
C LYS A 382 -23.63 -14.60 -21.38
N LEU A 383 -22.47 -14.80 -20.76
CA LEU A 383 -21.14 -14.41 -21.24
C LEU A 383 -20.30 -15.67 -21.42
N ASN A 384 -19.91 -15.94 -22.66
CA ASN A 384 -19.31 -17.20 -23.10
C ASN A 384 -20.18 -18.39 -22.65
N GLN A 385 -19.68 -19.21 -21.72
CA GLN A 385 -20.41 -20.36 -21.15
C GLN A 385 -21.03 -20.05 -19.78
N VAL A 386 -20.78 -18.86 -19.22
CA VAL A 386 -21.22 -18.48 -17.88
C VAL A 386 -22.60 -17.84 -17.95
N ALA A 387 -23.55 -18.40 -17.20
CA ALA A 387 -24.85 -17.79 -17.00
C ALA A 387 -24.72 -16.52 -16.15
N ILE A 388 -25.35 -15.45 -16.60
CA ILE A 388 -25.30 -14.15 -15.95
C ILE A 388 -26.65 -13.89 -15.28
N GLU A 389 -26.62 -13.74 -13.97
CA GLU A 389 -27.81 -13.49 -13.15
C GLU A 389 -28.04 -12.00 -12.94
N GLY A 390 -27.00 -11.16 -13.02
CA GLY A 390 -27.13 -9.73 -12.81
C GLY A 390 -25.91 -8.91 -13.20
N HIS A 391 -26.08 -7.59 -13.22
CA HIS A 391 -25.09 -6.65 -13.75
C HIS A 391 -23.76 -6.63 -12.96
N ASN A 392 -23.83 -6.84 -11.64
CA ASN A 392 -22.63 -6.95 -10.81
C ASN A 392 -21.80 -8.19 -11.17
N GLN A 393 -22.45 -9.33 -11.43
CA GLN A 393 -21.77 -10.54 -11.88
C GLN A 393 -21.16 -10.31 -13.26
N LEU A 394 -21.94 -9.81 -14.23
CA LEU A 394 -21.44 -9.52 -15.58
C LEU A 394 -20.17 -8.68 -15.56
N ARG A 395 -20.16 -7.59 -14.77
CA ARG A 395 -19.00 -6.72 -14.62
C ARG A 395 -17.78 -7.46 -14.06
N VAL A 396 -17.98 -8.30 -13.03
CA VAL A 396 -16.90 -9.08 -12.42
C VAL A 396 -16.36 -10.12 -13.40
N GLU A 397 -17.23 -10.77 -14.17
CA GLU A 397 -16.80 -11.72 -15.19
C GLU A 397 -16.02 -11.03 -16.33
N LEU A 398 -16.49 -9.86 -16.78
CA LEU A 398 -15.79 -9.06 -17.79
C LEU A 398 -14.41 -8.59 -17.33
N ALA A 399 -14.21 -8.35 -16.03
CA ALA A 399 -12.91 -7.94 -15.49
C ALA A 399 -11.80 -9.02 -15.68
N ASN A 400 -12.15 -10.25 -16.06
CA ASN A 400 -11.19 -11.29 -16.42
C ASN A 400 -10.65 -11.16 -17.86
N PHE A 401 -11.20 -10.26 -18.67
CA PHE A 401 -10.83 -10.09 -20.07
C PHE A 401 -10.03 -8.80 -20.27
N GLU A 402 -9.18 -8.81 -21.28
CA GLU A 402 -8.49 -7.61 -21.74
C GLU A 402 -9.37 -6.81 -22.70
N PRO A 403 -9.11 -5.50 -22.84
CA PRO A 403 -9.46 -4.78 -24.06
C PRO A 403 -9.01 -5.57 -25.30
N ALA A 404 -9.81 -5.56 -26.36
CA ALA A 404 -9.64 -6.36 -27.58
C ALA A 404 -9.88 -7.88 -27.45
N ALA A 405 -10.17 -8.41 -26.26
CA ALA A 405 -10.61 -9.81 -26.16
C ALA A 405 -11.93 -10.01 -26.91
N VAL A 406 -12.04 -11.17 -27.55
CA VAL A 406 -13.26 -11.62 -28.23
C VAL A 406 -14.06 -12.46 -27.25
N ILE A 407 -15.31 -12.05 -27.02
CA ILE A 407 -16.26 -12.74 -26.16
C ILE A 407 -17.52 -13.09 -26.95
N THR A 408 -18.27 -14.06 -26.46
CA THR A 408 -19.59 -14.42 -26.98
C THR A 408 -20.65 -14.01 -25.97
N LEU A 409 -21.71 -13.34 -26.43
CA LEU A 409 -22.87 -13.01 -25.59
C LEU A 409 -24.11 -13.75 -26.08
N GLU A 410 -24.89 -14.30 -25.15
CA GLU A 410 -26.26 -14.73 -25.40
C GLU A 410 -27.20 -13.60 -24.95
N VAL A 411 -28.03 -13.12 -25.88
CA VAL A 411 -28.92 -11.99 -25.67
C VAL A 411 -30.31 -12.32 -26.20
N VAL A 412 -31.33 -12.04 -25.41
CA VAL A 412 -32.74 -12.07 -25.85
C VAL A 412 -33.11 -10.69 -26.35
N SER A 413 -33.40 -10.59 -27.65
CA SER A 413 -33.77 -9.37 -28.35
C SER A 413 -35.06 -9.62 -29.11
N ASP A 414 -36.10 -8.80 -28.90
CA ASP A 414 -37.44 -8.97 -29.47
C ASP A 414 -38.04 -10.38 -29.24
N GLY A 415 -37.76 -10.97 -28.07
CA GLY A 415 -38.22 -12.32 -27.68
C GLY A 415 -37.45 -13.47 -28.32
N GLN A 416 -36.42 -13.20 -29.12
CA GLN A 416 -35.57 -14.22 -29.74
C GLN A 416 -34.18 -14.24 -29.11
N THR A 417 -33.69 -15.42 -28.78
CA THR A 417 -32.31 -15.61 -28.34
C THR A 417 -31.36 -15.52 -29.52
N LYS A 418 -30.35 -14.66 -29.41
CA LYS A 418 -29.27 -14.50 -30.36
C LYS A 418 -27.94 -14.65 -29.65
N THR A 419 -26.98 -15.24 -30.34
CA THR A 419 -25.60 -15.33 -29.89
C THR A 419 -24.75 -14.41 -30.75
N THR A 420 -24.03 -13.49 -30.13
CA THR A 420 -23.22 -12.49 -30.84
C THR A 420 -21.79 -12.49 -30.32
N GLU A 421 -20.84 -12.55 -31.25
CA GLU A 421 -19.43 -12.37 -30.96
C GLU A 421 -19.09 -10.87 -30.91
N ILE A 422 -18.38 -10.44 -29.85
CA ILE A 422 -18.07 -9.04 -29.59
C ILE A 422 -16.59 -8.91 -29.22
N THR A 423 -15.92 -7.94 -29.83
CA THR A 423 -14.56 -7.53 -29.45
C THR A 423 -14.60 -6.36 -28.48
N LEU A 424 -14.14 -6.56 -27.25
CA LEU A 424 -14.11 -5.55 -26.20
C LEU A 424 -13.19 -4.37 -26.55
N LYS A 425 -13.43 -3.20 -25.96
CA LYS A 425 -12.56 -2.02 -26.08
C LYS A 425 -12.08 -1.54 -24.72
N PRO A 426 -11.10 -0.62 -24.64
CA PRO A 426 -10.86 0.12 -23.40
C PRO A 426 -12.10 0.91 -22.96
N LEU A 427 -12.25 1.08 -21.64
CA LEU A 427 -13.33 1.87 -21.04
C LEU A 427 -13.41 3.28 -21.61
N SER A 428 -14.58 3.62 -22.14
CA SER A 428 -14.86 4.98 -22.57
C SER A 428 -14.86 5.92 -21.38
N LEU A 429 -14.20 7.06 -21.56
CA LEU A 429 -14.17 8.18 -20.61
C LEU A 429 -15.28 9.20 -20.86
N VAL A 430 -16.01 9.06 -21.97
CA VAL A 430 -17.10 9.96 -22.34
C VAL A 430 -18.35 9.60 -21.54
N ALA A 431 -18.87 10.55 -20.77
CA ALA A 431 -20.17 10.38 -20.12
C ALA A 431 -21.29 10.42 -21.18
N PRO A 432 -22.24 9.47 -21.14
CA PRO A 432 -23.35 9.46 -22.08
C PRO A 432 -24.36 10.54 -21.70
N THR A 433 -25.13 11.01 -22.67
CA THR A 433 -26.38 11.72 -22.36
C THR A 433 -27.46 10.66 -22.15
N ILE A 434 -28.03 10.64 -20.96
CA ILE A 434 -29.00 9.64 -20.53
C ILE A 434 -30.26 10.32 -20.02
N ALA A 435 -31.41 9.70 -20.31
CA ALA A 435 -32.66 10.13 -19.70
C ALA A 435 -32.61 9.87 -18.19
N GLY A 436 -33.30 10.72 -17.42
CA GLY A 436 -33.49 10.50 -15.99
C GLY A 436 -34.22 9.17 -15.73
N HIS A 437 -34.11 8.67 -14.50
CA HIS A 437 -34.78 7.46 -14.09
C HIS A 437 -36.24 7.78 -13.71
N PRO A 438 -37.24 7.26 -14.45
CA PRO A 438 -38.61 7.43 -14.01
C PRO A 438 -38.81 6.63 -12.72
N LEU A 439 -39.50 7.23 -11.74
CA LEU A 439 -39.92 6.47 -10.56
C LEU A 439 -40.84 5.31 -10.98
N PRO A 440 -40.84 4.19 -10.24
CA PRO A 440 -41.77 3.10 -10.48
C PRO A 440 -43.22 3.60 -10.50
N VAL A 441 -44.01 3.09 -11.45
CA VAL A 441 -45.45 3.41 -11.58
C VAL A 441 -46.25 2.87 -10.39
N THR A 442 -45.70 1.88 -9.68
CA THR A 442 -46.26 1.35 -8.45
C THR A 442 -46.33 2.42 -7.37
N ALA A 443 -47.35 2.36 -6.51
CA ALA A 443 -47.47 3.25 -5.36
C ALA A 443 -46.19 3.18 -4.51
N ALA A 444 -45.72 4.34 -4.04
CA ALA A 444 -44.57 4.39 -3.16
C ALA A 444 -44.85 3.59 -1.87
N PRO A 445 -43.88 2.80 -1.38
CA PRO A 445 -44.01 2.18 -0.07
C PRO A 445 -44.20 3.27 0.99
N ALA A 446 -44.84 2.91 2.10
CA ALA A 446 -44.88 3.79 3.26
C ALA A 446 -43.45 4.17 3.66
N ASN A 447 -43.19 5.47 3.77
CA ASN A 447 -41.88 5.99 4.12
C ASN A 447 -41.98 6.82 5.40
N ASP A 448 -41.33 6.37 6.45
CA ASP A 448 -41.18 7.05 7.73
C ASP A 448 -39.83 7.78 7.84
N LEU A 449 -38.96 7.67 6.83
CA LEU A 449 -37.67 8.34 6.78
C LEU A 449 -37.83 9.82 6.42
N ALA A 450 -36.99 10.64 7.04
CA ALA A 450 -36.99 12.08 6.82
C ALA A 450 -36.55 12.45 5.40
N THR A 451 -37.21 13.45 4.80
CA THR A 451 -36.78 14.09 3.55
C THR A 451 -36.39 15.56 3.79
N GLY A 452 -35.82 16.22 2.78
CA GLY A 452 -35.30 17.59 2.89
C GLY A 452 -33.90 17.63 3.50
N ILE A 453 -33.62 18.62 4.34
CA ILE A 453 -32.34 18.72 5.06
C ILE A 453 -32.45 17.93 6.36
N VAL A 454 -31.65 16.87 6.48
CA VAL A 454 -31.63 15.95 7.62
C VAL A 454 -30.28 16.04 8.32
N GLU A 455 -30.29 16.24 9.64
CA GLU A 455 -29.07 16.24 10.46
C GLU A 455 -28.60 14.82 10.77
N ILE A 456 -27.35 14.52 10.46
CA ILE A 456 -26.70 13.24 10.76
C ILE A 456 -25.90 13.41 12.06
N LYS A 457 -26.47 12.91 13.16
CA LYS A 457 -25.88 13.03 14.50
C LYS A 457 -24.96 11.85 14.80
N LEU A 458 -23.68 12.15 15.05
CA LEU A 458 -22.70 11.23 15.60
C LEU A 458 -22.26 11.77 16.96
N PRO A 459 -22.79 11.26 18.10
CA PRO A 459 -22.56 11.84 19.43
C PRO A 459 -21.10 11.94 19.86
N GLU A 460 -20.23 11.09 19.32
CA GLU A 460 -18.80 11.04 19.60
C GLU A 460 -17.96 11.99 18.73
N GLU A 461 -18.55 12.66 17.75
CA GLU A 461 -17.86 13.53 16.79
C GLU A 461 -18.26 14.99 17.00
N ALA A 462 -17.27 15.90 16.99
CA ALA A 462 -17.53 17.34 17.10
C ALA A 462 -18.02 17.95 15.77
N ASN A 463 -17.74 17.28 14.66
CA ASN A 463 -18.11 17.70 13.32
C ASN A 463 -19.62 17.61 13.10
N LYS A 464 -20.14 18.54 12.30
CA LYS A 464 -21.54 18.53 11.87
C LYS A 464 -21.67 17.86 10.51
N CYS A 465 -22.79 17.20 10.26
CA CYS A 465 -23.11 16.65 8.96
C CYS A 465 -24.60 16.78 8.69
N HIS A 466 -24.94 17.23 7.48
CA HIS A 466 -26.31 17.22 6.99
C HIS A 466 -26.39 16.37 5.73
N ALA A 467 -27.57 15.83 5.45
CA ALA A 467 -27.90 15.19 4.18
C ALA A 467 -29.09 15.90 3.54
N ILE A 468 -29.04 16.06 2.22
CA ILE A 468 -30.16 16.53 1.39
C ILE A 468 -30.78 15.29 0.76
N ILE A 469 -31.98 14.97 1.22
CA ILE A 469 -32.78 13.84 0.75
C ILE A 469 -33.90 14.42 -0.12
N PRO A 470 -34.05 13.96 -1.38
CA PRO A 470 -35.07 14.52 -2.25
C PRO A 470 -36.48 14.18 -1.75
N ASP A 471 -37.43 15.11 -1.93
CA ASP A 471 -38.81 14.94 -1.45
C ASP A 471 -39.54 13.75 -2.09
N ASN A 472 -39.08 13.31 -3.27
CA ASN A 472 -39.60 12.13 -3.97
C ASN A 472 -38.85 10.84 -3.63
N TYR A 473 -38.07 10.81 -2.54
CA TYR A 473 -37.35 9.61 -2.10
C TYR A 473 -38.29 8.42 -1.92
N ARG A 474 -37.78 7.24 -2.28
CA ARG A 474 -38.49 5.96 -2.24
C ARG A 474 -37.56 4.86 -1.75
N ALA A 475 -38.00 4.12 -0.73
CA ALA A 475 -37.23 3.02 -0.15
C ALA A 475 -37.05 1.81 -1.09
N ASP A 476 -37.92 1.64 -2.09
CA ASP A 476 -37.83 0.59 -3.11
C ASP A 476 -36.94 0.99 -4.31
N VAL A 477 -36.38 2.20 -4.31
CA VAL A 477 -35.49 2.69 -5.39
C VAL A 477 -34.09 2.93 -4.82
N PRO A 478 -33.04 2.29 -5.36
CA PRO A 478 -31.66 2.56 -4.96
C PRO A 478 -31.22 3.98 -5.35
N HIS A 479 -30.71 4.75 -4.38
CA HIS A 479 -30.22 6.12 -4.56
C HIS A 479 -28.69 6.17 -4.53
N GLY A 480 -28.06 6.91 -5.44
CA GLY A 480 -26.63 7.21 -5.35
C GLY A 480 -26.32 8.15 -4.18
N LEU A 481 -25.12 8.05 -3.62
CA LEU A 481 -24.68 8.88 -2.50
C LEU A 481 -23.57 9.83 -2.97
N VAL A 482 -23.83 11.14 -2.91
CA VAL A 482 -22.89 12.19 -3.25
C VAL A 482 -22.34 12.79 -1.97
N VAL A 483 -21.09 12.52 -1.64
CA VAL A 483 -20.40 13.15 -0.49
C VAL A 483 -19.80 14.47 -0.97
N TRP A 484 -20.43 15.58 -0.59
CA TRP A 484 -20.02 16.94 -0.93
C TRP A 484 -19.08 17.52 0.13
N LEU A 485 -17.82 17.68 -0.26
CA LEU A 485 -16.75 18.22 0.57
C LEU A 485 -16.48 19.67 0.19
N HIS A 486 -16.99 20.57 1.02
CA HIS A 486 -16.98 22.00 0.76
C HIS A 486 -15.56 22.60 0.72
N ALA A 487 -15.43 23.72 0.00
CA ALA A 487 -14.28 24.60 0.15
C ALA A 487 -14.36 25.34 1.50
N PRO A 488 -13.22 25.81 2.05
CA PRO A 488 -13.21 26.69 3.21
C PRO A 488 -14.22 27.85 3.07
N GLY A 489 -15.09 28.03 4.06
CA GLY A 489 -16.15 29.07 4.06
C GLY A 489 -17.41 28.78 3.23
N ASP A 490 -17.53 27.63 2.54
CA ASP A 490 -18.65 27.28 1.64
C ASP A 490 -19.64 26.26 2.27
N VAL A 491 -20.20 26.55 3.45
CA VAL A 491 -20.92 25.58 4.32
C VAL A 491 -22.45 25.77 4.39
N ASN A 492 -23.07 26.41 3.40
CA ASN A 492 -24.50 26.74 3.42
C ASN A 492 -25.37 25.62 2.82
N ASP A 493 -26.13 24.93 3.68
CA ASP A 493 -26.95 23.77 3.28
C ASP A 493 -28.15 24.14 2.41
N GLU A 494 -28.74 25.33 2.60
CA GLU A 494 -29.86 25.81 1.77
C GLU A 494 -29.41 26.10 0.34
N THR A 495 -28.22 26.69 0.19
CA THR A 495 -27.62 26.92 -1.12
C THR A 495 -27.30 25.59 -1.80
N LEU A 496 -26.75 24.63 -1.06
CA LEU A 496 -26.46 23.30 -1.57
C LEU A 496 -27.75 22.56 -1.99
N LYS A 497 -28.81 22.65 -1.19
CA LYS A 497 -30.14 22.11 -1.51
C LYS A 497 -30.67 22.71 -2.81
N GLN A 498 -30.69 24.03 -2.94
CA GLN A 498 -31.13 24.71 -4.16
C GLN A 498 -30.35 24.25 -5.40
N GLN A 499 -29.06 23.95 -5.25
CA GLN A 499 -28.21 23.50 -6.35
C GLN A 499 -28.42 22.03 -6.73
N TRP A 500 -28.79 21.15 -5.80
CA TRP A 500 -28.81 19.71 -6.05
C TRP A 500 -30.20 19.08 -6.05
N GLU A 501 -31.20 19.67 -5.39
CA GLU A 501 -32.49 19.02 -5.15
C GLU A 501 -33.19 18.52 -6.41
N ALA A 502 -33.27 19.35 -7.46
CA ALA A 502 -33.90 18.95 -8.72
C ALA A 502 -33.17 17.78 -9.40
N LEU A 503 -31.83 17.81 -9.40
CA LEU A 503 -31.00 16.75 -9.97
C LEU A 503 -31.07 15.48 -9.11
N ALA A 504 -31.09 15.63 -7.79
CA ALA A 504 -31.21 14.54 -6.84
C ALA A 504 -32.53 13.80 -7.00
N ALA A 505 -33.63 14.53 -7.18
CA ALA A 505 -34.94 13.97 -7.47
C ALA A 505 -35.00 13.24 -8.83
N GLN A 506 -34.38 13.81 -9.86
CA GLN A 506 -34.40 13.27 -11.23
C GLN A 506 -33.49 12.04 -11.42
N HIS A 507 -32.36 12.00 -10.73
CA HIS A 507 -31.32 10.97 -10.90
C HIS A 507 -31.21 10.01 -9.71
N HIS A 508 -32.13 10.09 -8.75
CA HIS A 508 -32.12 9.31 -7.50
C HIS A 508 -30.77 9.45 -6.78
N LEU A 509 -30.46 10.67 -6.34
CA LEU A 509 -29.26 10.95 -5.55
C LEU A 509 -29.64 11.44 -4.16
N ILE A 510 -28.77 11.19 -3.21
CA ILE A 510 -28.75 11.80 -1.88
C ILE A 510 -27.42 12.54 -1.75
N VAL A 511 -27.46 13.79 -1.26
CA VAL A 511 -26.24 14.59 -1.07
C VAL A 511 -25.89 14.65 0.41
N LEU A 512 -24.77 14.05 0.80
CA LEU A 512 -24.21 14.10 2.15
C LEU A 512 -23.19 15.22 2.24
N ALA A 513 -23.36 16.15 3.17
CA ALA A 513 -22.55 17.34 3.34
C ALA A 513 -21.89 17.34 4.74
N PRO A 514 -20.82 16.57 4.95
CA PRO A 514 -20.01 16.68 6.16
C PRO A 514 -19.33 18.05 6.21
N LYS A 515 -19.22 18.62 7.41
CA LYS A 515 -18.58 19.92 7.65
C LYS A 515 -17.27 19.72 8.39
N ALA A 516 -16.23 20.41 7.93
CA ALA A 516 -14.96 20.45 8.64
C ALA A 516 -15.16 21.05 10.04
N ALA A 517 -14.42 20.54 11.03
CA ALA A 517 -14.44 21.05 12.39
C ALA A 517 -13.88 22.48 12.45
N ASP A 518 -12.93 22.77 11.57
CA ASP A 518 -12.41 24.11 11.31
C ASP A 518 -12.95 24.59 9.96
N GLU A 519 -13.78 25.62 9.96
CA GLU A 519 -14.42 26.16 8.76
C GLU A 519 -13.42 26.61 7.68
N ASN A 520 -12.15 26.82 8.06
CA ASN A 520 -11.09 27.27 7.16
C ASN A 520 -10.23 26.13 6.57
N ARG A 521 -10.31 24.91 7.10
CA ARG A 521 -9.44 23.80 6.65
C ARG A 521 -9.97 22.41 7.00
N TRP A 522 -9.68 21.47 6.11
CA TRP A 522 -9.84 20.04 6.36
C TRP A 522 -8.58 19.45 6.99
N GLN A 523 -8.75 18.52 7.92
CA GLN A 523 -7.71 17.70 8.53
C GLN A 523 -7.82 16.25 8.01
N PRO A 524 -6.70 15.58 7.68
CA PRO A 524 -6.73 14.18 7.24
C PRO A 524 -7.42 13.21 8.22
N THR A 525 -7.39 13.50 9.53
CA THR A 525 -8.05 12.71 10.56
C THR A 525 -9.58 12.71 10.45
N GLU A 526 -10.17 13.69 9.76
CA GLU A 526 -11.63 13.78 9.58
C GLU A 526 -12.18 12.75 8.58
N ILE A 527 -11.32 11.97 7.92
CA ILE A 527 -11.72 10.89 7.01
C ILE A 527 -12.55 9.83 7.74
N GLU A 528 -12.18 9.47 8.97
CA GLU A 528 -12.92 8.47 9.75
C GLU A 528 -14.33 8.98 10.10
N PHE A 529 -14.45 10.26 10.46
CA PHE A 529 -15.74 10.92 10.66
C PHE A 529 -16.59 10.86 9.39
N ILE A 530 -16.02 11.24 8.23
CA ILE A 530 -16.75 11.20 6.95
C ILE A 530 -17.21 9.77 6.66
N ARG A 531 -16.35 8.77 6.87
CA ARG A 531 -16.70 7.37 6.67
C ARG A 531 -17.88 6.94 7.55
N LYS A 532 -17.88 7.29 8.84
CA LYS A 532 -19.01 7.00 9.75
C LYS A 532 -20.32 7.62 9.27
N THR A 533 -20.28 8.85 8.74
CA THR A 533 -21.49 9.48 8.18
C THR A 533 -22.01 8.74 6.94
N MET A 534 -21.11 8.24 6.08
CA MET A 534 -21.50 7.42 4.93
C MET A 534 -22.13 6.10 5.37
N ASP A 535 -21.53 5.42 6.36
CA ASP A 535 -22.06 4.16 6.91
C ASP A 535 -23.45 4.39 7.53
N ASN A 536 -23.68 5.51 8.22
CA ASN A 536 -25.00 5.90 8.71
C ASN A 536 -26.03 6.02 7.57
N MET A 537 -25.67 6.69 6.48
CA MET A 537 -26.55 6.84 5.32
C MET A 537 -26.88 5.50 4.67
N ILE A 538 -25.88 4.62 4.51
CA ILE A 538 -26.04 3.29 3.91
C ILE A 538 -26.92 2.38 4.77
N ASN A 539 -26.87 2.54 6.10
CA ASN A 539 -27.68 1.75 7.03
C ASN A 539 -29.11 2.30 7.17
N THR A 540 -29.36 3.56 6.77
CA THR A 540 -30.65 4.23 6.96
C THR A 540 -31.47 4.29 5.66
N TYR A 541 -30.82 4.61 4.53
CA TYR A 541 -31.48 4.78 3.23
C TYR A 541 -31.07 3.68 2.26
N ASN A 542 -31.89 3.43 1.23
CA ASN A 542 -31.56 2.48 0.17
C ASN A 542 -30.49 3.07 -0.76
N ILE A 543 -29.22 2.84 -0.44
CA ILE A 543 -28.08 3.38 -1.19
C ILE A 543 -27.56 2.40 -2.25
N ASP A 544 -27.48 2.88 -3.50
CA ASP A 544 -26.75 2.21 -4.58
C ASP A 544 -25.23 2.34 -4.35
N ARG A 545 -24.62 1.26 -3.86
CA ARG A 545 -23.18 1.16 -3.62
C ARG A 545 -22.32 1.29 -4.88
N ASN A 546 -22.90 1.21 -6.08
CA ASN A 546 -22.20 1.45 -7.33
C ASN A 546 -22.15 2.94 -7.72
N ARG A 547 -22.86 3.82 -7.01
CA ARG A 547 -22.96 5.27 -7.27
C ARG A 547 -22.60 6.10 -6.04
N VAL A 548 -21.71 5.60 -5.18
CA VAL A 548 -21.15 6.37 -4.07
C VAL A 548 -19.96 7.17 -4.59
N VAL A 549 -20.03 8.49 -4.50
CA VAL A 549 -19.00 9.40 -5.00
C VAL A 549 -18.59 10.44 -3.98
N SER A 550 -17.33 10.87 -4.04
CA SER A 550 -16.85 12.05 -3.33
C SER A 550 -16.63 13.18 -4.31
N ILE A 551 -17.19 14.35 -4.00
CA ILE A 551 -17.03 15.58 -4.79
C ILE A 551 -16.49 16.62 -3.86
N GLY A 552 -15.47 17.36 -4.27
CA GLY A 552 -14.99 18.44 -3.43
C GLY A 552 -14.27 19.54 -4.19
N ARG A 553 -14.25 20.72 -3.58
CA ARG A 553 -13.62 21.92 -4.14
C ARG A 553 -12.40 22.33 -3.35
N GLN A 554 -11.31 22.70 -4.02
CA GLN A 554 -10.07 23.17 -3.38
C GLN A 554 -9.59 22.21 -2.28
N ALA A 555 -9.47 22.65 -1.03
CA ALA A 555 -9.10 21.79 0.09
C ALA A 555 -10.08 20.61 0.28
N GLY A 556 -11.38 20.83 0.06
CA GLY A 556 -12.39 19.76 0.06
C GLY A 556 -12.22 18.78 -1.10
N GLY A 557 -11.69 19.22 -2.25
CA GLY A 557 -11.38 18.35 -3.38
C GLY A 557 -10.14 17.48 -3.12
N ALA A 558 -9.15 18.03 -2.41
CA ALA A 558 -8.04 17.23 -1.90
C ALA A 558 -8.55 16.18 -0.90
N MET A 559 -9.49 16.55 -0.01
CA MET A 559 -10.14 15.59 0.88
C MET A 559 -10.95 14.53 0.13
N ALA A 560 -11.65 14.91 -0.95
CA ALA A 560 -12.40 13.97 -1.79
C ALA A 560 -11.50 12.89 -2.40
N LEU A 561 -10.30 13.28 -2.81
CA LEU A 561 -9.26 12.37 -3.28
C LEU A 561 -8.78 11.43 -2.18
N ILE A 562 -8.42 11.96 -1.01
CA ILE A 562 -7.95 11.10 0.08
C ILE A 562 -9.05 10.12 0.49
N LEU A 563 -10.30 10.58 0.65
CA LEU A 563 -11.44 9.71 0.95
C LEU A 563 -11.61 8.61 -0.10
N GLY A 564 -11.56 8.98 -1.39
CA GLY A 564 -11.75 8.04 -2.50
C GLY A 564 -10.66 6.99 -2.62
N PHE A 565 -9.40 7.35 -2.36
CA PHE A 565 -8.28 6.40 -2.37
C PHE A 565 -8.23 5.54 -1.10
N SER A 566 -8.58 6.09 0.05
CA SER A 566 -8.55 5.37 1.34
C SER A 566 -9.74 4.41 1.53
N HIS A 567 -10.87 4.65 0.85
CA HIS A 567 -12.10 3.86 1.00
C HIS A 567 -12.65 3.37 -0.35
N ARG A 568 -11.78 2.76 -1.16
CA ARG A 568 -12.14 2.12 -2.44
C ARG A 568 -13.06 0.91 -2.29
N ASP A 569 -13.24 0.40 -1.08
CA ASP A 569 -14.25 -0.60 -0.75
C ASP A 569 -15.67 -0.04 -0.98
N LEU A 570 -15.86 1.27 -0.79
CA LEU A 570 -17.15 1.94 -0.84
C LEU A 570 -17.27 3.00 -1.94
N VAL A 571 -16.29 3.89 -2.07
CA VAL A 571 -16.31 4.98 -3.05
C VAL A 571 -16.01 4.44 -4.45
N ARG A 572 -16.78 4.88 -5.45
CA ARG A 572 -16.68 4.44 -6.85
C ARG A 572 -16.25 5.54 -7.80
N GLY A 573 -16.46 6.80 -7.42
CA GLY A 573 -16.09 7.96 -8.21
C GLY A 573 -15.56 9.09 -7.34
N VAL A 574 -14.56 9.81 -7.85
CA VAL A 574 -14.02 11.02 -7.22
C VAL A 574 -14.07 12.17 -8.21
N ILE A 575 -14.55 13.33 -7.76
CA ILE A 575 -14.66 14.54 -8.57
C ILE A 575 -13.92 15.66 -7.83
N PRO A 576 -12.59 15.77 -7.99
CA PRO A 576 -11.84 16.91 -7.48
C PRO A 576 -12.08 18.11 -8.39
N ILE A 577 -12.45 19.24 -7.78
CA ILE A 577 -12.70 20.50 -8.47
C ILE A 577 -11.65 21.50 -8.00
N ASP A 578 -10.78 21.95 -8.91
CA ASP A 578 -9.75 22.96 -8.60
C ASP A 578 -8.89 22.60 -7.37
N ALA A 579 -8.50 21.33 -7.27
CA ALA A 579 -7.87 20.79 -6.06
C ALA A 579 -6.49 20.20 -6.36
N PRO A 580 -5.46 20.50 -5.55
CA PRO A 580 -4.17 19.84 -5.69
C PRO A 580 -4.31 18.36 -5.36
N PHE A 581 -3.65 17.51 -6.16
CA PHE A 581 -3.55 16.10 -5.83
C PHE A 581 -2.45 15.88 -4.78
N PRO A 582 -2.73 15.17 -3.68
CA PRO A 582 -1.72 14.83 -2.69
C PRO A 582 -0.84 13.68 -3.21
N LEU A 583 0.05 13.95 -4.17
CA LEU A 583 0.91 12.94 -4.83
C LEU A 583 2.08 12.43 -3.97
N ARG A 584 2.12 12.70 -2.65
CA ARG A 584 3.30 12.41 -1.82
C ARG A 584 3.64 10.92 -1.69
N ALA A 585 2.68 10.03 -1.89
CA ALA A 585 2.82 8.58 -1.73
C ALA A 585 2.81 7.78 -3.07
N GLY A 586 2.97 8.48 -4.20
CA GLY A 586 2.76 7.87 -5.50
C GLY A 586 1.30 7.44 -5.74
N ILE A 587 1.00 6.97 -6.96
CA ILE A 587 -0.32 6.44 -7.33
C ILE A 587 -0.18 4.93 -7.49
N SER A 588 -0.92 4.17 -6.69
CA SER A 588 -0.99 2.71 -6.84
C SER A 588 -1.61 2.36 -8.20
N PRO A 589 -1.13 1.34 -8.93
CA PRO A 589 -1.80 0.86 -10.14
C PRO A 589 -3.27 0.52 -9.90
N ASN A 590 -4.12 0.74 -10.91
CA ASN A 590 -5.53 0.35 -10.86
C ASN A 590 -5.68 -1.16 -10.60
N ASP A 591 -6.61 -1.53 -9.72
CA ASP A 591 -6.91 -2.91 -9.33
C ASP A 591 -8.36 -3.23 -9.73
N PRO A 592 -8.62 -4.35 -10.43
CA PRO A 592 -9.97 -4.78 -10.81
C PRO A 592 -10.93 -4.96 -9.61
N ALA A 593 -10.43 -5.31 -8.43
CA ALA A 593 -11.23 -5.58 -7.24
C ALA A 593 -11.74 -4.31 -6.53
N GLU A 594 -10.95 -3.22 -6.55
CA GLU A 594 -11.33 -1.96 -5.88
C GLU A 594 -11.33 -0.80 -6.89
N ARG A 595 -12.32 -0.79 -7.78
CA ARG A 595 -12.46 0.21 -8.84
C ARG A 595 -12.61 1.63 -8.30
N LEU A 596 -11.99 2.59 -8.97
CA LEU A 596 -12.16 4.01 -8.71
C LEU A 596 -12.14 4.77 -10.04
N ALA A 597 -13.19 5.53 -10.33
CA ALA A 597 -13.20 6.46 -11.46
C ALA A 597 -12.94 7.90 -11.00
N ILE A 598 -12.26 8.68 -11.83
CA ILE A 598 -11.97 10.08 -11.53
C ILE A 598 -12.54 10.97 -12.63
N HIS A 599 -13.21 12.05 -12.23
CA HIS A 599 -13.57 13.14 -13.13
C HIS A 599 -12.96 14.44 -12.61
N ALA A 600 -11.80 14.82 -13.17
CA ALA A 600 -11.08 16.00 -12.74
C ALA A 600 -11.68 17.26 -13.39
N ILE A 601 -12.11 18.21 -12.57
CA ILE A 601 -12.59 19.51 -13.06
C ILE A 601 -11.51 20.56 -12.82
N LEU A 602 -10.89 21.01 -13.91
CA LEU A 602 -9.88 22.06 -13.91
C LEU A 602 -10.54 23.43 -14.03
N VAL A 603 -9.91 24.46 -13.46
CA VAL A 603 -10.36 25.85 -13.60
C VAL A 603 -9.33 26.61 -14.43
N LYS A 604 -9.81 27.28 -15.47
CA LYS A 604 -8.96 28.09 -16.34
C LYS A 604 -8.30 29.22 -15.56
N GLY A 605 -6.98 29.31 -15.66
CA GLY A 605 -6.18 30.33 -14.96
C GLY A 605 -5.93 30.06 -13.47
N SER A 606 -6.38 28.92 -12.93
CA SER A 606 -6.07 28.55 -11.55
C SER A 606 -4.59 28.18 -11.37
N PRO A 607 -3.94 28.60 -10.26
CA PRO A 607 -2.54 28.27 -9.99
C PRO A 607 -2.29 26.77 -9.77
N VAL A 608 -3.32 25.98 -9.46
CA VAL A 608 -3.17 24.52 -9.25
C VAL A 608 -3.37 23.69 -10.51
N SER A 609 -3.85 24.26 -11.62
CA SER A 609 -4.19 23.52 -12.85
C SER A 609 -3.00 22.76 -13.45
N ALA A 610 -1.78 23.29 -13.37
CA ALA A 610 -0.58 22.59 -13.84
C ALA A 610 -0.27 21.34 -13.00
N ALA A 611 -0.38 21.44 -11.67
CA ALA A 611 -0.18 20.31 -10.77
C ALA A 611 -1.28 19.23 -10.97
N VAL A 612 -2.52 19.65 -11.23
CA VAL A 612 -3.63 18.74 -11.56
C VAL A 612 -3.36 18.00 -12.87
N GLY A 613 -2.89 18.68 -13.91
CA GLY A 613 -2.55 18.02 -15.19
C GLY A 613 -1.50 16.92 -15.04
N ASN A 614 -0.45 17.16 -14.25
CA ASN A 614 0.56 16.13 -13.94
C ASN A 614 -0.03 14.95 -13.18
N ALA A 615 -0.94 15.20 -12.22
CA ALA A 615 -1.60 14.15 -11.48
C ALA A 615 -2.54 13.31 -12.35
N VAL A 616 -3.33 13.95 -13.22
CA VAL A 616 -4.19 13.28 -14.21
C VAL A 616 -3.36 12.37 -15.11
N LYS A 617 -2.21 12.84 -15.59
CA LYS A 617 -1.29 12.02 -16.38
C LYS A 617 -0.84 10.79 -15.59
N ALA A 618 -0.36 10.99 -14.36
CA ALA A 618 0.11 9.88 -13.52
C ALA A 618 -1.01 8.86 -13.19
N LEU A 619 -2.25 9.31 -13.00
CA LEU A 619 -3.41 8.42 -12.83
C LEU A 619 -3.73 7.61 -14.09
N ARG A 620 -3.63 8.22 -15.27
CA ARG A 620 -3.82 7.52 -16.55
C ARG A 620 -2.71 6.52 -16.84
N ASP A 621 -1.48 6.85 -16.49
CA ASP A 621 -0.34 5.93 -16.56
C ASP A 621 -0.55 4.73 -15.62
N ALA A 622 -1.20 4.94 -14.47
CA ALA A 622 -1.68 3.90 -13.57
C ALA A 622 -2.99 3.20 -14.01
N LYS A 623 -3.51 3.53 -15.21
CA LYS A 623 -4.72 2.98 -15.85
C LYS A 623 -6.04 3.22 -15.11
N TYR A 624 -6.11 4.24 -14.26
CA TYR A 624 -7.41 4.71 -13.76
C TYR A 624 -8.22 5.35 -14.89
N PRO A 625 -9.55 5.17 -14.91
CA PRO A 625 -10.41 5.90 -15.82
C PRO A 625 -10.58 7.35 -15.35
N VAL A 626 -9.82 8.25 -15.98
CA VAL A 626 -9.81 9.69 -15.65
C VAL A 626 -10.38 10.52 -16.80
N SER A 627 -11.60 11.03 -16.64
CA SER A 627 -12.17 12.04 -17.53
C SER A 627 -11.89 13.45 -16.99
N GLU A 628 -11.92 14.46 -17.87
CA GLU A 628 -11.61 15.85 -17.54
C GLU A 628 -12.71 16.78 -18.04
N ALA A 629 -12.90 17.89 -17.33
CA ALA A 629 -13.66 19.05 -17.79
C ALA A 629 -12.96 20.35 -17.36
N GLU A 630 -13.20 21.45 -18.07
CA GLU A 630 -12.66 22.76 -17.74
C GLU A 630 -13.78 23.75 -17.40
N LEU A 631 -13.60 24.50 -16.32
CA LEU A 631 -14.44 25.64 -15.93
C LEU A 631 -13.80 26.94 -16.37
N ALA A 632 -14.63 27.85 -16.91
CA ALA A 632 -14.17 29.14 -17.41
C ALA A 632 -13.70 30.12 -16.33
N ALA A 633 -14.20 29.98 -15.09
CA ALA A 633 -13.83 30.84 -13.96
C ALA A 633 -13.94 30.09 -12.62
N PRO A 634 -13.12 30.44 -11.61
CA PRO A 634 -13.26 29.91 -10.26
C PRO A 634 -14.64 30.23 -9.67
N GLY A 635 -15.20 29.31 -8.87
CA GLY A 635 -16.39 29.60 -8.08
C GLY A 635 -17.74 29.33 -8.73
N LYS A 636 -17.82 29.08 -10.04
CA LYS A 636 -19.11 28.84 -10.72
C LYS A 636 -19.21 27.42 -11.26
N ILE A 637 -19.97 26.57 -10.55
CA ILE A 637 -20.45 25.30 -11.08
C ILE A 637 -21.85 25.55 -11.64
N THR A 638 -21.96 25.65 -12.96
CA THR A 638 -23.23 25.93 -13.64
C THR A 638 -24.19 24.75 -13.56
N ASP A 639 -25.47 24.97 -13.87
CA ASP A 639 -26.46 23.89 -13.93
C ASP A 639 -26.06 22.84 -14.98
N GLU A 640 -25.47 23.25 -16.11
CA GLU A 640 -25.01 22.33 -17.15
C GLU A 640 -23.88 21.42 -16.65
N VAL A 641 -22.94 21.97 -15.87
CA VAL A 641 -21.86 21.16 -15.27
C VAL A 641 -22.43 20.21 -14.23
N ARG A 642 -23.33 20.65 -13.35
CA ARG A 642 -23.99 19.76 -12.38
C ARG A 642 -24.80 18.66 -13.08
N GLN A 643 -25.47 18.97 -14.18
CA GLN A 643 -26.19 17.99 -14.99
C GLN A 643 -25.24 16.95 -15.61
N ALA A 644 -24.09 17.39 -16.14
CA ALA A 644 -23.07 16.49 -16.66
C ALA A 644 -22.48 15.59 -15.55
N LEU A 645 -22.29 16.11 -14.34
CA LEU A 645 -21.87 15.33 -13.18
C LEU A 645 -22.91 14.26 -12.83
N ALA A 646 -24.21 14.59 -12.81
CA ALA A 646 -25.26 13.61 -12.56
C ALA A 646 -25.23 12.46 -13.58
N TYR A 647 -25.01 12.77 -14.86
CA TYR A 647 -24.84 11.75 -15.91
C TYR A 647 -23.59 10.89 -15.70
N TRP A 648 -22.48 11.50 -15.32
CA TRP A 648 -21.24 10.76 -15.04
C TRP A 648 -21.40 9.82 -13.84
N ILE A 649 -22.04 10.29 -12.77
CA ILE A 649 -22.33 9.50 -11.55
C ILE A 649 -23.22 8.30 -11.89
N ASP A 650 -24.24 8.51 -12.72
CA ASP A 650 -25.14 7.43 -13.12
C ASP A 650 -24.50 6.43 -14.11
N ALA A 651 -23.40 6.81 -14.76
CA ALA A 651 -22.64 5.98 -15.68
C ALA A 651 -21.41 5.28 -15.04
N LEU A 652 -21.30 5.29 -13.71
CA LEU A 652 -20.19 4.64 -12.99
C LEU A 652 -20.21 3.11 -13.06
N ASP A 653 -21.36 2.53 -13.38
CA ASP A 653 -21.55 1.09 -13.60
C ASP A 653 -21.61 0.71 -15.08
N ARG A 654 -21.13 1.59 -15.98
CA ARG A 654 -20.97 1.25 -17.39
C ARG A 654 -20.10 0.01 -17.57
N ILE A 655 -20.52 -0.84 -18.49
CA ILE A 655 -19.95 -2.16 -18.78
C ILE A 655 -19.39 -2.18 -20.18
#